data_AF-A0A1H3DFM3-F1
#
_entry.id   AF-A0A1H3DFM3-F1
#
_cell.length_a   1.000
_cell.length_b   1.000
_cell.length_c   1.000
_cell.angle_alpha   90.00
_cell.angle_beta   90.00
_cell.angle_gamma   90.00
#
_symmetry.space_group_name_H-M   'P 1'
#
loop_
_entity.id
_entity.type
_entity.pdbx_description
1 polymer ?
#
loop_
_entity_poly.entity_id
_entity_poly.type
_entity_poly.pdbx_seq_one_letter_code
_entity_poly.pdbx_strand_id
1 'polypeptide(L)'
;MSDLTPSASAETTAKLFRGRVLKPAEGVFLFHPRAIERLIIDHLATEARDISIPELAYYLMPATAFLTGLESENPEALAVIEGLNLPDYVILLPIPPEQRLDRVGFTRLLRDYWARRFEAEVARAWQIARDDNLDGDPFGPIGLTRRIGPLALAEVRDIMTRDGVVPAGIGNAFICRSFVALIARLRYFSPGARGFFFPTIRDWHALDLWLIESGLDLPGSLQGGRLPRLLEHTRPDHRCGVPEYLPLLPSGLPYGESDPDFARAIAARQNHETPLVPDEPASPDVSDTTISSPVDEIEARCLAVLHEASQLARRDWKMRLRDIAITPVAPLLDALLAIPGLLSRKRSEAGPRGIWLDLHLALFADAVRKAQRAEHDDHYAAALVNLALARRRFIAMGEPCLDARDAVRAILAQRAAAAQSTLADLIAANSKLNPDTARELSALTALLGEEVMRAGSARSAYLILRDLERVLLESRTTYYRLRPFRWAASGGKERLRQILPFQARLKALRALEVASSRLEQIEWPTREVERFSVPLKRLSEQLSSRLAGQLRPHLRASLEEAGFNPANHREQVAAHKMREELLDVIQHRRHLKFTDVRDIVARNILRLPDPTLEEIRHGDRLAHFDRIAAKALPGVYKPGEFYVKGLQQLGAPLFGTPRGRLILRHLILPTGLAFLGLKTLDILAGLIAPEGGSVHLAPLWLVLLIALLINAFAYTHVGRAIAKTIWRVVSWTVRLLLFDGMRRLLRWAPVARLLSTSLIRGLDRNLVQPLFIGLLIVLPFVGLGLLIDGVEIDYGLSLLIPAFAIGTLARNTPAGRRMLDNAASTAWQVLRRLNQTLVIGLVRELLHFFKEVTRRFEQGLHRIEELLSHQLGESRLALVVKALFAPVWNFTEAVIQFYVTVLVEPQVNPIKHFPLVTITHKLMLPFLPALTGLLVALTEPFLPKLIAYPFVTVTILLLPGLAGFLVWELKENRRIYAANHAGTNPVGHEAARIEAVRRSDLSSTPIEPAVIGSHGETMRGMLRRGFHSGTLPKAFDRLRRVLREEIRDEVPYPHRLREAQRRLAEVERALCVFCDRELGYALRRRCAEPNCGLVRVETGRPRLSSNAFDLTLELYAADTADDRPIELRLCVYLEEPDLFLKVEVSGPKDELGAPCWALVRSDLEVFSGRAGVKQAPSAV
;
A
#
# COMPACT_ATOMS: atom_id res chain seq x y z
N MET A 1 33.20 -16.84 31.92
CA MET A 1 33.55 -15.71 31.02
C MET A 1 35.02 -15.87 30.61
N SER A 2 35.29 -16.68 29.58
CA SER A 2 36.56 -16.81 28.83
C SER A 2 36.32 -17.95 27.81
N ASP A 3 37.06 -18.00 26.70
CA ASP A 3 37.10 -19.09 25.67
C ASP A 3 36.56 -18.77 24.27
N LEU A 4 36.32 -17.51 23.92
CA LEU A 4 36.32 -17.12 22.51
C LEU A 4 37.24 -15.90 22.34
N THR A 5 38.45 -16.15 21.84
CA THR A 5 39.38 -15.14 21.35
C THR A 5 38.78 -14.43 20.12
N PRO A 6 39.04 -13.12 19.92
CA PRO A 6 38.42 -12.33 18.87
C PRO A 6 39.11 -12.54 17.52
N SER A 7 39.05 -13.76 16.95
CA SER A 7 39.21 -14.07 15.51
C SER A 7 39.17 -15.59 15.26
N ALA A 8 38.13 -16.29 15.73
CA ALA A 8 37.97 -17.70 15.36
C ALA A 8 37.74 -17.82 13.84
N SER A 9 38.48 -18.71 13.17
CA SER A 9 38.26 -18.97 11.73
C SER A 9 36.84 -19.50 11.51
N ALA A 10 36.28 -19.26 10.31
CA ALA A 10 34.93 -19.72 9.97
C ALA A 10 34.74 -21.24 10.20
N GLU A 11 35.81 -22.01 10.01
CA GLU A 11 35.83 -23.45 10.20
C GLU A 11 35.76 -23.86 11.68
N THR A 12 36.38 -23.09 12.59
CA THR A 12 36.30 -23.34 14.04
C THR A 12 34.89 -23.05 14.58
N THR A 13 34.24 -21.98 14.10
CA THR A 13 32.87 -21.61 14.52
C THR A 13 31.84 -22.65 14.06
N ALA A 14 31.99 -23.17 12.84
CA ALA A 14 31.19 -24.26 12.29
C ALA A 14 31.26 -25.54 13.13
N LYS A 15 32.48 -25.95 13.51
CA LYS A 15 32.72 -27.13 14.37
C LYS A 15 32.10 -26.96 15.76
N LEU A 16 32.26 -25.79 16.38
CA LEU A 16 31.67 -25.48 17.68
C LEU A 16 30.14 -25.48 17.65
N PHE A 17 29.52 -24.91 16.61
CA PHE A 17 28.08 -24.96 16.42
C PHE A 17 27.58 -26.40 16.31
N ARG A 18 28.22 -27.19 15.42
CA ARG A 18 27.85 -28.60 15.21
C ARG A 18 27.95 -29.41 16.50
N GLY A 19 29.00 -29.23 17.29
CA GLY A 19 29.18 -29.95 18.57
C GLY A 19 28.13 -29.63 19.65
N ARG A 20 27.45 -28.48 19.58
CA ARG A 20 26.41 -28.09 20.55
C ARG A 20 25.01 -28.50 20.14
N VAL A 21 24.73 -28.53 18.83
CA VAL A 21 23.37 -28.77 18.30
C VAL A 21 23.18 -30.23 17.85
N LEU A 22 24.20 -30.87 17.28
CA LEU A 22 24.12 -32.27 16.84
C LEU A 22 24.11 -33.22 18.05
N LYS A 23 23.06 -34.03 18.21
CA LYS A 23 22.91 -35.02 19.29
C LYS A 23 22.39 -36.34 18.73
N PRO A 24 23.25 -37.16 18.09
CA PRO A 24 22.83 -38.38 17.41
C PRO A 24 22.16 -39.41 18.34
N ALA A 25 22.64 -39.52 19.59
CA ALA A 25 22.05 -40.42 20.60
C ALA A 25 20.63 -40.02 21.03
N GLU A 26 20.24 -38.76 20.84
CA GLU A 26 18.88 -38.25 21.13
C GLU A 26 18.03 -38.21 19.83
N GLY A 27 18.54 -38.77 18.73
CA GLY A 27 17.91 -38.75 17.42
C GLY A 27 17.82 -37.36 16.78
N VAL A 28 18.79 -36.47 17.04
CA VAL A 28 18.83 -35.12 16.45
C VAL A 28 20.00 -35.01 15.47
N PHE A 29 19.68 -34.79 14.18
CA PHE A 29 20.65 -34.74 13.10
C PHE A 29 20.67 -33.40 12.36
N LEU A 30 21.84 -33.02 11.83
CA LEU A 30 22.04 -31.83 11.01
C LEU A 30 22.38 -32.21 9.57
N PHE A 31 21.55 -31.80 8.63
CA PHE A 31 21.73 -32.07 7.19
C PHE A 31 21.62 -30.81 6.35
N HIS A 32 22.19 -30.85 5.15
CA HIS A 32 22.02 -29.77 4.19
C HIS A 32 20.53 -29.67 3.80
N PRO A 33 19.94 -28.47 3.61
CA PRO A 33 18.51 -28.32 3.30
C PRO A 33 18.02 -29.16 2.10
N ARG A 34 18.87 -29.28 1.07
CA ARG A 34 18.59 -30.13 -0.11
C ARG A 34 18.60 -31.62 0.19
N ALA A 35 19.36 -32.04 1.20
CA ALA A 35 19.41 -33.43 1.60
C ALA A 35 18.11 -33.82 2.33
N ILE A 36 17.71 -32.97 3.27
CA ILE A 36 16.40 -33.06 3.93
C ILE A 36 15.25 -33.07 2.91
N GLU A 37 15.28 -32.21 1.89
CA GLU A 37 14.28 -32.21 0.81
C GLU A 37 14.19 -33.57 0.12
N ARG A 38 15.31 -34.20 -0.23
CA ARG A 38 15.30 -35.52 -0.90
C ARG A 38 14.78 -36.62 0.01
N LEU A 39 15.24 -36.68 1.26
CA LEU A 39 14.76 -37.64 2.25
C LEU A 39 13.24 -37.52 2.45
N ILE A 40 12.71 -36.30 2.50
CA ILE A 40 11.27 -36.08 2.64
C ILE A 40 10.52 -36.46 1.35
N ILE A 41 11.05 -36.14 0.16
CA ILE A 41 10.44 -36.57 -1.11
C ILE A 41 10.32 -38.10 -1.14
N ASP A 42 11.39 -38.81 -0.80
CA ASP A 42 11.41 -40.28 -0.81
C ASP A 42 10.44 -40.86 0.22
N HIS A 43 10.37 -40.26 1.42
CA HIS A 43 9.42 -40.65 2.46
C HIS A 43 7.94 -40.41 2.07
N LEU A 44 7.64 -39.30 1.38
CA LEU A 44 6.28 -38.91 0.98
C LEU A 44 5.90 -39.37 -0.44
N ALA A 45 6.80 -40.03 -1.17
CA ALA A 45 6.60 -40.43 -2.58
C ALA A 45 5.40 -41.36 -2.80
N THR A 46 4.99 -42.09 -1.75
CA THR A 46 3.82 -42.98 -1.75
C THR A 46 2.50 -42.24 -1.61
N GLU A 47 2.48 -41.06 -0.97
CA GLU A 47 1.26 -40.32 -0.63
C GLU A 47 0.89 -39.23 -1.66
N ALA A 48 1.86 -38.59 -2.32
CA ALA A 48 1.55 -37.63 -3.39
C ALA A 48 2.66 -37.50 -4.45
N ARG A 49 2.27 -37.57 -5.73
CA ARG A 49 3.12 -37.21 -6.87
C ARG A 49 3.15 -35.68 -7.02
N ASP A 50 4.34 -35.09 -7.16
CA ASP A 50 4.60 -33.64 -7.31
C ASP A 50 4.46 -32.76 -6.04
N ILE A 51 4.99 -33.20 -4.89
CA ILE A 51 5.09 -32.34 -3.68
C ILE A 51 6.27 -31.35 -3.83
N SER A 52 6.01 -30.06 -3.60
CA SER A 52 7.05 -29.03 -3.45
C SER A 52 7.36 -28.87 -1.96
N ILE A 53 8.61 -29.10 -1.57
CA ILE A 53 9.04 -29.03 -0.16
C ILE A 53 9.68 -27.66 0.12
N PRO A 54 9.14 -26.86 1.05
CA PRO A 54 9.76 -25.61 1.46
C PRO A 54 10.98 -25.86 2.36
N GLU A 55 11.78 -24.83 2.61
CA GLU A 55 12.86 -24.90 3.61
C GLU A 55 12.24 -24.96 5.02
N LEU A 56 12.06 -26.18 5.53
CA LEU A 56 11.44 -26.42 6.84
C LEU A 56 12.38 -26.05 7.98
N ALA A 57 11.81 -25.55 9.09
CA ALA A 57 12.56 -25.28 10.32
C ALA A 57 13.14 -26.56 10.94
N TYR A 58 12.38 -27.65 10.86
CA TYR A 58 12.75 -29.01 11.22
C TYR A 58 11.86 -29.98 10.43
N TYR A 59 12.25 -31.26 10.38
CA TYR A 59 11.36 -32.34 9.93
C TYR A 59 11.41 -33.50 10.91
N LEU A 60 10.24 -34.08 11.21
CA LEU A 60 10.11 -35.26 12.06
C LEU A 60 9.89 -36.48 11.18
N MET A 61 10.84 -37.42 11.19
CA MET A 61 10.83 -38.60 10.33
C MET A 61 10.82 -39.88 11.17
N PRO A 62 10.03 -40.92 10.81
CA PRO A 62 10.15 -42.23 11.44
C PRO A 62 11.57 -42.80 11.26
N ALA A 63 12.13 -43.42 12.30
CA ALA A 63 13.49 -43.93 12.27
C ALA A 63 13.73 -44.93 11.13
N THR A 64 12.74 -45.80 10.85
CA THR A 64 12.79 -46.77 9.74
C THR A 64 12.90 -46.09 8.39
N ALA A 65 12.06 -45.09 8.11
CA ALA A 65 12.10 -44.33 6.86
C ALA A 65 13.38 -43.52 6.71
N PHE A 66 13.92 -43.00 7.81
CA PHE A 66 15.18 -42.27 7.82
C PHE A 66 16.37 -43.16 7.44
N LEU A 67 16.46 -44.36 8.02
CA LEU A 67 17.52 -45.32 7.69
C LEU A 67 17.45 -45.74 6.22
N THR A 68 16.26 -46.07 5.70
CA THR A 68 16.08 -46.41 4.28
C THR A 68 16.43 -45.25 3.34
N GLY A 69 16.07 -44.01 3.69
CA GLY A 69 16.42 -42.83 2.88
C GLY A 69 17.92 -42.54 2.85
N LEU A 70 18.64 -42.82 3.95
CA LEU A 70 20.09 -42.62 4.02
C LEU A 70 20.89 -43.58 3.14
N GLU A 71 20.37 -44.77 2.83
CA GLU A 71 21.02 -45.73 1.92
C GLU A 71 21.29 -45.13 0.53
N SER A 72 20.35 -44.31 0.02
CA SER A 72 20.46 -43.69 -1.31
C SER A 72 21.21 -42.35 -1.28
N GLU A 73 21.08 -41.60 -0.18
CA GLU A 73 21.58 -40.23 -0.09
C GLU A 73 23.02 -40.13 0.46
N ASN A 74 23.33 -40.84 1.56
CA ASN A 74 24.62 -40.75 2.22
C ASN A 74 24.96 -42.07 2.95
N PRO A 75 25.50 -43.07 2.22
CA PRO A 75 25.82 -44.38 2.80
C PRO A 75 26.94 -44.31 3.85
N GLU A 76 27.81 -43.29 3.81
CA GLU A 76 28.86 -43.10 4.82
C GLU A 76 28.29 -42.65 6.16
N ALA A 77 27.25 -41.81 6.15
CA ALA A 77 26.55 -41.40 7.37
C ALA A 77 25.75 -42.56 7.97
N LEU A 78 25.16 -43.41 7.13
CA LEU A 78 24.40 -44.59 7.56
C LEU A 78 25.26 -45.54 8.40
N ALA A 79 26.48 -45.85 7.96
CA ALA A 79 27.40 -46.75 8.66
C ALA A 79 27.77 -46.30 10.09
N VAL A 80 27.72 -44.99 10.37
CA VAL A 80 27.96 -44.43 11.71
C VAL A 80 26.71 -44.46 12.59
N ILE A 81 25.52 -44.39 11.96
CA ILE A 81 24.23 -44.23 12.63
C ILE A 81 23.58 -45.59 12.96
N GLU A 82 23.82 -46.61 12.13
CA GLU A 82 23.23 -47.95 12.27
C GLU A 82 23.57 -48.64 13.62
N GLY A 83 24.64 -48.22 14.29
CA GLY A 83 25.03 -48.70 15.62
C GLY A 83 24.41 -47.95 16.82
N LEU A 84 23.57 -46.94 16.60
CA LEU A 84 22.94 -46.13 17.67
C LEU A 84 21.50 -46.61 17.94
N ASN A 85 21.09 -46.58 19.21
CA ASN A 85 19.70 -46.84 19.58
C ASN A 85 18.86 -45.57 19.33
N LEU A 86 18.16 -45.52 18.19
CA LEU A 86 17.39 -44.36 17.76
C LEU A 86 15.97 -44.37 18.34
N PRO A 87 15.42 -43.20 18.73
CA PRO A 87 14.01 -43.10 19.08
C PRO A 87 13.10 -43.32 17.85
N ASP A 88 11.85 -43.73 18.07
CA ASP A 88 10.87 -44.05 17.00
C ASP A 88 10.75 -42.94 15.94
N TYR A 89 10.88 -41.69 16.38
CA TYR A 89 10.93 -40.51 15.54
C TYR A 89 12.21 -39.71 15.73
N VAL A 90 12.82 -39.37 14.60
CA VAL A 90 14.10 -38.66 14.47
C VAL A 90 13.86 -37.23 14.00
N ILE A 91 14.62 -36.28 14.55
CA ILE A 91 14.55 -34.85 14.21
C ILE A 91 15.66 -34.50 13.23
N LEU A 92 15.27 -33.96 12.07
CA LEU A 92 16.18 -33.41 11.06
C LEU A 92 16.16 -31.88 11.13
N LEU A 93 17.32 -31.29 11.41
CA LEU A 93 17.53 -29.85 11.43
C LEU A 93 18.39 -29.41 10.23
N PRO A 94 18.03 -28.32 9.51
CA PRO A 94 18.84 -27.82 8.41
C PRO A 94 20.15 -27.19 8.92
N ILE A 95 21.25 -27.37 8.21
CA ILE A 95 22.52 -26.66 8.47
C ILE A 95 22.36 -25.17 8.11
N PRO A 96 22.82 -24.22 8.95
CA PRO A 96 22.67 -22.80 8.67
C PRO A 96 23.58 -22.37 7.50
N PRO A 97 23.08 -21.50 6.57
CA PRO A 97 23.81 -21.10 5.37
C PRO A 97 25.02 -20.19 5.66
N GLU A 98 24.97 -19.40 6.74
CA GLU A 98 26.05 -18.51 7.17
C GLU A 98 26.43 -18.80 8.63
N GLN A 99 27.70 -19.12 8.87
CA GLN A 99 28.21 -19.48 10.21
C GLN A 99 29.31 -18.51 10.70
N ARG A 100 29.59 -17.44 9.93
CA ARG A 100 30.52 -16.38 10.31
C ARG A 100 29.76 -15.30 11.06
N LEU A 101 29.66 -15.46 12.38
CA LEU A 101 28.95 -14.52 13.23
C LEU A 101 29.88 -14.00 14.32
N ASP A 102 29.67 -12.74 14.70
CA ASP A 102 30.25 -12.16 15.91
C ASP A 102 29.73 -12.89 17.16
N ARG A 103 30.30 -12.59 18.33
CA ARG A 103 29.93 -13.29 19.57
C ARG A 103 28.43 -13.18 19.90
N VAL A 104 27.82 -12.03 19.60
CA VAL A 104 26.39 -11.79 19.80
C VAL A 104 25.57 -12.59 18.79
N GLY A 105 25.92 -12.53 17.51
CA GLY A 105 25.27 -13.32 16.46
C GLY A 105 25.36 -14.82 16.69
N PHE A 106 26.48 -15.34 17.22
CA PHE A 106 26.62 -16.76 17.53
C PHE A 106 25.67 -17.23 18.64
N THR A 107 25.51 -16.46 19.72
CA THR A 107 24.53 -16.77 20.78
C THR A 107 23.10 -16.73 20.23
N ARG A 108 22.79 -15.74 19.38
CA ARG A 108 21.49 -15.62 18.72
C ARG A 108 21.19 -16.83 17.83
N LEU A 109 22.17 -17.30 17.05
CA LEU A 109 22.04 -18.51 16.24
C LEU A 109 21.75 -19.74 17.11
N LEU A 110 22.42 -19.90 18.25
CA LEU A 110 22.13 -20.99 19.19
C LEU A 110 20.72 -20.91 19.76
N ARG A 111 20.20 -19.70 20.05
CA ARG A 111 18.82 -19.49 20.53
C ARG A 111 17.78 -19.83 19.46
N ASP A 112 17.99 -19.47 18.19
CA ASP A 112 17.08 -19.88 17.10
C ASP A 112 17.04 -21.41 16.95
N TYR A 113 18.20 -22.09 17.02
CA TYR A 113 18.24 -23.55 16.96
C TYR A 113 17.68 -24.22 18.22
N TRP A 114 17.79 -23.59 19.40
CA TRP A 114 17.07 -24.03 20.59
C TRP A 114 15.55 -23.99 20.36
N ALA A 115 15.04 -22.89 19.79
CA ALA A 115 13.62 -22.74 19.48
C ALA A 115 13.13 -23.79 18.47
N ARG A 116 13.91 -24.05 17.39
CA ARG A 116 13.60 -25.08 16.39
C ARG A 116 13.60 -26.49 16.99
N ARG A 117 14.60 -26.80 17.83
CA ARG A 117 14.69 -28.09 18.49
C ARG A 117 13.54 -28.29 19.47
N PHE A 118 13.19 -27.27 20.26
CA PHE A 118 12.04 -27.31 21.15
C PHE A 118 10.73 -27.55 20.41
N GLU A 119 10.49 -26.82 19.31
CA GLU A 119 9.35 -27.03 18.41
C GLU A 119 9.29 -28.48 17.93
N ALA A 120 10.43 -29.03 17.51
CA ALA A 120 10.54 -30.41 17.05
C ALA A 120 10.29 -31.45 18.17
N GLU A 121 10.78 -31.24 19.39
CA GLU A 121 10.49 -32.14 20.52
C GLU A 121 9.03 -32.11 20.94
N VAL A 122 8.37 -30.94 20.91
CA VAL A 122 6.93 -30.87 21.18
C VAL A 122 6.16 -31.67 20.13
N ALA A 123 6.55 -31.57 18.85
CA ALA A 123 5.94 -32.39 17.81
C ALA A 123 6.19 -33.89 18.00
N ARG A 124 7.41 -34.28 18.44
CA ARG A 124 7.77 -35.66 18.74
C ARG A 124 6.95 -36.21 19.90
N ALA A 125 6.89 -35.50 21.02
CA ALA A 125 6.13 -35.87 22.20
C ALA A 125 4.62 -35.96 21.90
N TRP A 126 4.09 -35.04 21.10
CA TRP A 126 2.71 -35.08 20.63
C TRP A 126 2.43 -36.35 19.82
N GLN A 127 3.30 -36.67 18.85
CA GLN A 127 3.14 -37.83 17.99
C GLN A 127 3.20 -39.14 18.79
N ILE A 128 4.24 -39.30 19.63
CA ILE A 128 4.41 -40.49 20.49
C ILE A 128 3.17 -40.68 21.37
N ALA A 129 2.66 -39.62 22.00
CA ALA A 129 1.48 -39.72 22.84
C ALA A 129 0.22 -40.15 22.06
N ARG A 130 0.08 -39.77 20.78
CA ARG A 130 -1.07 -40.21 19.95
C ARG A 130 -0.93 -41.66 19.52
N ASP A 131 0.30 -42.10 19.24
CA ASP A 131 0.60 -43.47 18.86
C ASP A 131 0.42 -44.42 20.07
N ASP A 132 0.80 -43.98 21.28
CA ASP A 132 0.71 -44.76 22.53
C ASP A 132 -0.70 -44.78 23.14
N ASN A 133 -1.38 -43.63 23.24
CA ASN A 133 -2.65 -43.51 23.96
C ASN A 133 -3.89 -43.79 23.10
N LEU A 134 -3.73 -43.88 21.77
CA LEU A 134 -4.83 -44.07 20.80
C LEU A 134 -5.97 -43.03 20.92
N ASP A 135 -5.68 -41.83 21.40
CA ASP A 135 -6.62 -40.73 21.67
C ASP A 135 -6.66 -39.68 20.53
N GLY A 136 -6.46 -40.15 19.29
CA GLY A 136 -6.39 -39.32 18.09
C GLY A 136 -7.68 -38.56 17.75
N ASP A 137 -8.84 -39.02 18.22
CA ASP A 137 -10.12 -38.33 18.00
C ASP A 137 -10.29 -37.07 18.88
N PRO A 138 -10.21 -37.16 20.23
CA PRO A 138 -10.34 -35.99 21.11
C PRO A 138 -9.17 -35.00 20.99
N PHE A 139 -7.99 -35.49 20.61
CA PHE A 139 -6.75 -34.69 20.56
C PHE A 139 -6.05 -34.77 19.20
N GLY A 140 -6.83 -34.87 18.13
CA GLY A 140 -6.34 -34.75 16.76
C GLY A 140 -7.08 -33.66 15.99
N PRO A 141 -7.15 -33.75 14.66
CA PRO A 141 -7.78 -32.72 13.82
C PRO A 141 -9.23 -32.44 14.18
N ILE A 142 -10.00 -33.45 14.54
CA ILE A 142 -11.42 -33.32 14.90
C ILE A 142 -11.56 -32.58 16.23
N GLY A 143 -10.81 -33.00 17.25
CA GLY A 143 -10.71 -32.32 18.54
C GLY A 143 -10.32 -30.85 18.39
N LEU A 144 -9.25 -30.57 17.63
CA LEU A 144 -8.81 -29.21 17.34
C LEU A 144 -9.94 -28.39 16.67
N THR A 145 -10.59 -28.94 15.64
CA THR A 145 -11.70 -28.26 14.94
C THR A 145 -12.86 -27.91 15.88
N ARG A 146 -13.20 -28.78 16.83
CA ARG A 146 -14.24 -28.49 17.85
C ARG A 146 -13.84 -27.35 18.77
N ARG A 147 -12.55 -27.19 19.08
CA ARG A 147 -12.05 -26.14 19.99
C ARG A 147 -11.90 -24.78 19.30
N ILE A 148 -11.27 -24.72 18.13
CA ILE A 148 -10.98 -23.43 17.44
C ILE A 148 -11.99 -23.07 16.35
N GLY A 149 -12.80 -24.02 15.91
CA GLY A 149 -13.77 -23.85 14.82
C GLY A 149 -13.17 -24.10 13.41
N PRO A 150 -14.03 -24.34 12.40
CA PRO A 150 -13.60 -24.70 11.04
C PRO A 150 -12.89 -23.55 10.32
N LEU A 151 -13.31 -22.29 10.54
CA LEU A 151 -12.67 -21.11 9.95
C LEU A 151 -11.23 -20.92 10.45
N ALA A 152 -11.01 -21.10 11.76
CA ALA A 152 -9.67 -21.02 12.34
C ALA A 152 -8.78 -22.15 11.82
N LEU A 153 -9.29 -23.38 11.68
CA LEU A 153 -8.52 -24.48 11.09
C LEU A 153 -8.13 -24.19 9.63
N ALA A 154 -9.02 -23.58 8.84
CA ALA A 154 -8.73 -23.17 7.47
C ALA A 154 -7.62 -22.09 7.42
N GLU A 155 -7.66 -21.12 8.34
CA GLU A 155 -6.58 -20.14 8.51
C GLU A 155 -5.25 -20.83 8.90
N VAL A 156 -5.28 -21.73 9.88
CA VAL A 156 -4.10 -22.49 10.33
C VAL A 156 -3.45 -23.23 9.16
N ARG A 157 -4.24 -23.95 8.36
CA ARG A 157 -3.76 -24.67 7.17
C ARG A 157 -3.09 -23.72 6.17
N ASP A 158 -3.77 -22.63 5.79
CA ASP A 158 -3.23 -21.67 4.81
C ASP A 158 -1.92 -21.03 5.28
N ILE A 159 -1.88 -20.58 6.54
CA ILE A 159 -0.69 -19.96 7.14
C ILE A 159 0.47 -20.95 7.19
N MET A 160 0.27 -22.15 7.70
CA MET A 160 1.33 -23.14 7.87
C MET A 160 1.93 -23.61 6.55
N THR A 161 1.10 -23.81 5.52
CA THR A 161 1.58 -24.18 4.19
C THR A 161 2.38 -23.05 3.55
N ARG A 162 1.92 -21.80 3.65
CA ARG A 162 2.59 -20.66 3.01
C ARG A 162 3.85 -20.20 3.69
N ASP A 163 3.85 -20.23 5.02
CA ASP A 163 4.99 -19.82 5.81
C ASP A 163 6.09 -20.89 5.83
N GLY A 164 5.91 -21.97 5.06
CA GLY A 164 6.90 -23.03 4.91
C GLY A 164 7.06 -23.87 6.17
N VAL A 165 6.03 -23.95 7.02
CA VAL A 165 6.04 -24.81 8.21
C VAL A 165 5.67 -26.24 7.82
N VAL A 166 4.78 -26.41 6.82
CA VAL A 166 4.28 -27.71 6.35
C VAL A 166 4.27 -27.73 4.82
N PRO A 167 4.70 -28.82 4.15
CA PRO A 167 4.53 -28.97 2.70
C PRO A 167 3.06 -28.94 2.26
N ALA A 168 2.81 -28.46 1.03
CA ALA A 168 1.44 -28.37 0.51
C ALA A 168 0.87 -29.77 0.20
N GLY A 169 -0.41 -29.99 0.52
CA GLY A 169 -1.14 -31.23 0.18
C GLY A 169 -1.07 -32.34 1.22
N ILE A 170 -0.50 -32.10 2.39
CA ILE A 170 -0.42 -33.09 3.49
C ILE A 170 -1.72 -33.09 4.33
N GLY A 171 -2.06 -34.25 4.91
CA GLY A 171 -3.24 -34.45 5.74
C GLY A 171 -3.32 -33.59 7.01
N ASN A 172 -4.54 -33.44 7.55
CA ASN A 172 -4.83 -32.57 8.70
C ASN A 172 -4.14 -32.99 10.01
N ALA A 173 -3.78 -34.27 10.18
CA ALA A 173 -3.05 -34.74 11.35
C ALA A 173 -1.67 -34.09 11.46
N PHE A 174 -0.95 -34.00 10.34
CA PHE A 174 0.35 -33.31 10.28
C PHE A 174 0.22 -31.83 10.61
N ILE A 175 -0.80 -31.17 10.05
CA ILE A 175 -1.10 -29.76 10.32
C ILE A 175 -1.37 -29.56 11.82
N CYS A 176 -2.18 -30.42 12.43
CA CYS A 176 -2.48 -30.37 13.86
C CYS A 176 -1.19 -30.47 14.71
N ARG A 177 -0.35 -31.48 14.46
CA ARG A 177 0.92 -31.68 15.17
C ARG A 177 1.85 -30.47 15.05
N SER A 178 2.09 -30.00 13.82
CA SER A 178 2.96 -28.86 13.58
C SER A 178 2.37 -27.55 14.13
N PHE A 179 1.04 -27.42 14.21
CA PHE A 179 0.37 -26.25 14.80
C PHE A 179 0.63 -26.21 16.32
N VAL A 180 0.43 -27.34 17.01
CA VAL A 180 0.70 -27.47 18.45
C VAL A 180 2.15 -27.14 18.79
N ALA A 181 3.09 -27.66 18.01
CA ALA A 181 4.51 -27.37 18.16
C ALA A 181 4.82 -25.86 17.99
N LEU A 182 4.27 -25.24 16.94
CA LEU A 182 4.50 -23.82 16.66
C LEU A 182 3.92 -22.91 17.75
N ILE A 183 2.71 -23.17 18.25
CA ILE A 183 2.11 -22.34 19.31
C ILE A 183 2.87 -22.50 20.63
N ALA A 184 3.40 -23.68 20.94
CA ALA A 184 4.27 -23.89 22.10
C ALA A 184 5.58 -23.08 21.95
N ARG A 185 6.20 -23.10 20.76
CA ARG A 185 7.37 -22.25 20.47
C ARG A 185 7.05 -20.77 20.67
N LEU A 186 5.95 -20.27 20.10
CA LEU A 186 5.54 -18.88 20.25
C LEU A 186 5.32 -18.51 21.71
N ARG A 187 4.66 -19.38 22.51
CA ARG A 187 4.35 -19.11 23.91
C ARG A 187 5.60 -18.84 24.78
N TYR A 188 6.71 -19.54 24.56
CA TYR A 188 7.92 -19.41 25.38
C TYR A 188 9.02 -18.54 24.78
N PHE A 189 9.18 -18.52 23.46
CA PHE A 189 10.20 -17.69 22.80
C PHE A 189 9.67 -16.30 22.40
N SER A 190 8.35 -16.12 22.36
CA SER A 190 7.70 -14.87 21.93
C SER A 190 6.32 -14.68 22.62
N PRO A 191 6.30 -14.58 23.96
CA PRO A 191 5.05 -14.54 24.72
C PRO A 191 4.15 -13.38 24.25
N GLY A 192 2.86 -13.65 24.07
CA GLY A 192 1.86 -12.69 23.58
C GLY A 192 1.76 -12.55 22.05
N ALA A 193 2.60 -13.23 21.26
CA ALA A 193 2.56 -13.11 19.80
C ALA A 193 1.46 -13.94 19.11
N ARG A 194 0.87 -14.93 19.79
CA ARG A 194 0.00 -15.97 19.18
C ARG A 194 -1.22 -15.37 18.47
N GLY A 195 -1.87 -14.40 19.13
CA GLY A 195 -3.05 -13.69 18.58
C GLY A 195 -2.77 -12.92 17.29
N PHE A 196 -1.53 -12.50 17.03
CA PHE A 196 -1.16 -11.81 15.78
C PHE A 196 -0.86 -12.77 14.64
N PHE A 197 -0.47 -14.01 14.94
CA PHE A 197 -0.27 -15.05 13.95
C PHE A 197 -1.59 -15.68 13.52
N PHE A 198 -2.47 -15.98 14.48
CA PHE A 198 -3.76 -16.66 14.26
C PHE A 198 -4.93 -15.84 14.84
N PRO A 199 -5.29 -14.70 14.22
CA PRO A 199 -6.29 -13.76 14.72
C PRO A 199 -7.73 -14.32 14.77
N THR A 200 -8.02 -15.40 14.04
CA THR A 200 -9.35 -16.05 14.04
C THR A 200 -9.64 -16.75 15.37
N ILE A 201 -8.60 -17.17 16.11
CA ILE A 201 -8.74 -17.84 17.40
C ILE A 201 -9.10 -16.78 18.46
N ARG A 202 -10.24 -16.98 19.13
CA ARG A 202 -10.78 -16.03 20.12
C ARG A 202 -10.45 -16.38 21.56
N ASP A 203 -10.39 -17.68 21.87
CA ASP A 203 -10.20 -18.19 23.22
C ASP A 203 -8.90 -19.01 23.30
N TRP A 204 -7.79 -18.33 23.59
CA TRP A 204 -6.51 -18.99 23.78
C TRP A 204 -6.44 -19.74 25.12
N HIS A 205 -7.24 -19.34 26.12
CA HIS A 205 -7.27 -20.00 27.42
C HIS A 205 -7.87 -21.40 27.32
N ALA A 206 -9.00 -21.56 26.62
CA ALA A 206 -9.58 -22.87 26.36
C ALA A 206 -8.65 -23.77 25.54
N LEU A 207 -7.89 -23.21 24.60
CA LEU A 207 -6.89 -23.97 23.83
C LEU A 207 -5.71 -24.40 24.72
N ASP A 208 -5.23 -23.53 25.62
CA ASP A 208 -4.17 -23.87 26.57
C ASP A 208 -4.60 -24.99 27.53
N LEU A 209 -5.85 -24.99 28.00
CA LEU A 209 -6.41 -26.08 28.79
C LEU A 209 -6.47 -27.40 28.01
N TRP A 210 -6.93 -27.36 26.75
CA TRP A 210 -6.98 -28.54 25.88
C TRP A 210 -5.59 -29.14 25.60
N LEU A 211 -4.55 -28.31 25.50
CA LEU A 211 -3.16 -28.79 25.34
C LEU A 211 -2.61 -29.44 26.62
N ILE A 212 -3.02 -28.97 27.79
CA ILE A 212 -2.63 -29.59 29.07
C ILE A 212 -3.35 -30.93 29.23
N GLU A 213 -4.65 -30.98 28.90
CA GLU A 213 -5.46 -32.21 28.90
C GLU A 213 -4.89 -33.30 27.99
N SER A 214 -4.19 -32.93 26.90
CA SER A 214 -3.57 -33.89 25.98
C SER A 214 -2.30 -34.56 26.53
N GLY A 215 -1.81 -34.15 27.71
CA GLY A 215 -0.59 -34.67 28.34
C GLY A 215 0.69 -33.86 28.10
N LEU A 216 0.61 -32.65 27.51
CA LEU A 216 1.78 -31.77 27.37
C LEU A 216 2.01 -30.92 28.64
N ASP A 217 3.24 -30.90 29.15
CA ASP A 217 3.67 -30.06 30.29
C ASP A 217 3.89 -28.60 29.83
N LEU A 218 2.87 -27.74 29.95
CA LEU A 218 2.88 -26.34 29.49
C LEU A 218 2.52 -25.32 30.59
N PRO A 219 3.41 -25.08 31.58
CA PRO A 219 3.22 -24.07 32.62
C PRO A 219 3.04 -22.63 32.10
N GLY A 220 2.59 -21.70 32.95
CA GLY A 220 2.42 -20.29 32.59
C GLY A 220 3.75 -19.62 32.22
N SER A 221 3.82 -18.96 31.06
CA SER A 221 4.99 -18.15 30.67
C SER A 221 5.09 -16.88 31.53
N LEU A 222 6.31 -16.32 31.70
CA LEU A 222 6.57 -15.07 32.43
C LEU A 222 6.18 -15.04 33.93
N GLN A 223 5.85 -16.18 34.55
CA GLN A 223 5.43 -16.25 35.96
C GLN A 223 6.57 -16.45 36.96
N GLY A 224 7.84 -16.40 36.53
CA GLY A 224 8.99 -16.78 37.38
C GLY A 224 8.93 -18.24 37.84
N GLY A 225 8.07 -19.05 37.21
CA GLY A 225 7.82 -20.45 37.52
C GLY A 225 8.77 -21.41 36.82
N ARG A 226 8.54 -22.71 37.03
CA ARG A 226 9.28 -23.81 36.44
C ARG A 226 9.15 -23.82 34.90
N LEU A 227 10.26 -23.97 34.18
CA LEU A 227 10.25 -24.14 32.73
C LEU A 227 9.71 -25.53 32.35
N PRO A 228 9.09 -25.69 31.17
CA PRO A 228 8.72 -27.01 30.65
C PRO A 228 9.92 -27.96 30.61
N ARG A 229 9.74 -29.23 31.01
CA ARG A 229 10.83 -30.23 30.95
C ARG A 229 11.46 -30.33 29.57
N LEU A 230 10.63 -30.32 28.52
CA LEU A 230 11.09 -30.37 27.14
C LEU A 230 11.92 -29.14 26.74
N LEU A 231 11.61 -27.97 27.31
CA LEU A 231 12.34 -26.73 27.01
C LEU A 231 13.72 -26.73 27.68
N GLU A 232 13.79 -27.22 28.92
CA GLU A 232 15.07 -27.42 29.63
C GLU A 232 15.95 -28.47 28.93
N HIS A 233 15.37 -29.61 28.53
CA HIS A 233 16.08 -30.69 27.86
C HIS A 233 16.70 -30.28 26.51
N THR A 234 16.04 -29.38 25.78
CA THR A 234 16.48 -28.95 24.44
C THR A 234 17.53 -27.86 24.43
N ARG A 235 17.93 -27.35 25.59
CA ARG A 235 18.88 -26.23 25.71
C ARG A 235 20.27 -26.63 25.18
N PRO A 236 20.79 -25.97 24.13
CA PRO A 236 22.07 -26.35 23.53
C PRO A 236 23.28 -25.89 24.36
N ASP A 237 23.15 -24.79 25.11
CA ASP A 237 24.23 -24.20 25.90
C ASP A 237 23.69 -23.37 27.07
N HIS A 238 24.40 -23.37 28.20
CA HIS A 238 24.11 -22.52 29.36
C HIS A 238 24.20 -21.03 29.01
N ARG A 239 25.04 -20.65 28.04
CA ARG A 239 25.21 -19.25 27.59
C ARG A 239 23.97 -18.64 26.91
N CYS A 240 22.98 -19.46 26.54
CA CYS A 240 21.76 -18.98 25.90
C CYS A 240 20.81 -18.21 26.85
N GLY A 241 21.06 -18.21 28.17
CA GLY A 241 20.22 -17.47 29.13
C GLY A 241 18.78 -17.99 29.22
N VAL A 242 17.83 -17.06 29.41
CA VAL A 242 16.38 -17.33 29.44
C VAL A 242 15.82 -17.34 28.01
N PRO A 243 14.97 -18.30 27.61
CA PRO A 243 14.48 -18.43 26.23
C PRO A 243 13.59 -17.25 25.79
N GLU A 244 12.97 -16.57 26.74
CA GLU A 244 12.04 -15.47 26.52
C GLU A 244 12.76 -14.27 25.89
N TYR A 245 12.44 -13.98 24.62
CA TYR A 245 12.64 -12.66 24.04
C TYR A 245 11.31 -11.92 24.09
N LEU A 246 11.29 -10.68 24.56
CA LEU A 246 10.09 -9.85 24.63
C LEU A 246 10.00 -9.03 23.34
N PRO A 247 9.30 -9.48 22.27
CA PRO A 247 9.17 -8.71 21.05
C PRO A 247 8.37 -7.42 21.25
N LEU A 248 8.55 -6.47 20.34
CA LEU A 248 7.72 -5.29 20.23
C LEU A 248 6.38 -5.72 19.63
N LEU A 249 5.38 -5.91 20.49
CA LEU A 249 4.04 -6.31 20.07
C LEU A 249 3.14 -5.09 19.82
N PRO A 250 2.26 -5.16 18.82
CA PRO A 250 1.39 -4.06 18.49
C PRO A 250 0.26 -3.91 19.53
N SER A 251 0.34 -2.86 20.36
CA SER A 251 -0.64 -2.54 21.41
C SER A 251 -2.00 -2.07 20.85
N GLY A 252 -1.99 -1.36 19.72
CA GLY A 252 -3.20 -0.78 19.11
C GLY A 252 -4.08 -1.76 18.32
N LEU A 253 -3.78 -3.07 18.33
CA LEU A 253 -4.54 -4.09 17.62
C LEU A 253 -5.24 -5.03 18.61
N PRO A 254 -6.55 -5.33 18.44
CA PRO A 254 -7.33 -6.07 19.43
C PRO A 254 -7.00 -7.58 19.48
N TYR A 255 -6.16 -8.08 18.58
CA TYR A 255 -5.90 -9.52 18.43
C TYR A 255 -5.08 -10.10 19.60
N GLY A 256 -4.19 -9.29 20.19
CA GLY A 256 -3.38 -9.70 21.33
C GLY A 256 -4.20 -9.89 22.60
N GLU A 257 -5.32 -9.18 22.76
CA GLU A 257 -6.14 -9.19 23.98
C GLU A 257 -6.74 -10.58 24.28
N SER A 258 -6.97 -11.41 23.26
CA SER A 258 -7.42 -12.79 23.46
C SER A 258 -6.35 -13.73 24.01
N ASP A 259 -5.06 -13.36 23.97
CA ASP A 259 -3.96 -14.17 24.49
C ASP A 259 -3.66 -13.78 25.95
N PRO A 260 -3.79 -14.70 26.94
CA PRO A 260 -3.54 -14.39 28.34
C PRO A 260 -2.08 -14.01 28.66
N ASP A 261 -1.14 -14.31 27.76
CA ASP A 261 0.28 -13.98 27.92
C ASP A 261 0.62 -12.57 27.35
N PHE A 262 -0.28 -11.95 26.57
CA PHE A 262 -0.05 -10.64 25.95
C PHE A 262 0.06 -9.49 26.97
N ALA A 263 -0.90 -9.41 27.90
CA ALA A 263 -0.88 -8.39 28.94
C ALA A 263 0.38 -8.49 29.82
N ARG A 264 0.81 -9.73 30.11
CA ARG A 264 2.04 -10.02 30.86
C ARG A 264 3.30 -9.63 30.08
N ALA A 265 3.37 -9.94 28.79
CA ALA A 265 4.50 -9.56 27.94
C ALA A 265 4.65 -8.04 27.82
N ILE A 266 3.52 -7.31 27.68
CA ILE A 266 3.52 -5.84 27.67
C ILE A 266 4.04 -5.30 29.01
N ALA A 267 3.54 -5.78 30.15
CA ALA A 267 3.98 -5.32 31.46
C ALA A 267 5.47 -5.61 31.72
N ALA A 268 5.94 -6.82 31.37
CA ALA A 268 7.35 -7.20 31.50
C ALA A 268 8.28 -6.30 30.66
N ARG A 269 7.87 -5.99 29.41
CA ARG A 269 8.63 -5.10 28.54
C ARG A 269 8.64 -3.66 29.04
N GLN A 270 7.53 -3.18 29.59
CA GLN A 270 7.46 -1.85 30.22
C GLN A 270 8.46 -1.73 31.38
N ASN A 271 8.52 -2.73 32.25
CA ASN A 271 9.50 -2.75 33.34
C ASN A 271 10.96 -2.78 32.83
N HIS A 272 11.20 -3.38 31.66
CA HIS A 272 12.54 -3.44 31.05
C HIS A 272 12.94 -2.16 30.30
N GLU A 273 11.99 -1.46 29.68
CA GLU A 273 12.21 -0.20 28.94
C GLU A 273 12.19 1.05 29.83
N THR A 274 11.79 0.94 31.10
CA THR A 274 11.88 2.06 32.04
C THR A 274 13.36 2.36 32.25
N PRO A 275 13.88 3.54 31.85
CA PRO A 275 15.19 3.95 32.29
C PRO A 275 15.15 3.97 33.82
N LEU A 276 16.23 3.53 34.48
CA LEU A 276 16.58 4.14 35.76
C LEU A 276 16.62 5.65 35.49
N VAL A 277 15.52 6.33 35.75
CA VAL A 277 15.53 7.76 36.02
C VAL A 277 16.59 7.88 37.10
N PRO A 278 17.71 8.58 36.88
CA PRO A 278 18.56 8.94 38.00
C PRO A 278 17.62 9.60 39.01
N ASP A 279 17.69 9.15 40.26
CA ASP A 279 16.93 9.74 41.36
C ASP A 279 16.82 11.26 41.17
N GLU A 280 15.66 11.80 41.56
CA GLU A 280 15.40 13.24 41.65
C GLU A 280 16.69 14.00 41.91
N PRO A 281 17.00 15.08 41.17
CA PRO A 281 18.13 15.91 41.57
C PRO A 281 17.88 16.28 43.03
N ALA A 282 18.77 15.77 43.90
CA ALA A 282 18.70 15.98 45.33
C ALA A 282 18.38 17.45 45.57
N SER A 283 17.35 17.70 46.38
CA SER A 283 17.10 19.02 46.94
C SER A 283 18.44 19.60 47.41
N PRO A 284 18.91 20.73 46.87
CA PRO A 284 20.09 21.35 47.40
C PRO A 284 19.73 21.81 48.81
N ASP A 285 20.32 21.16 49.80
CA ASP A 285 20.31 21.60 51.18
C ASP A 285 20.80 23.05 51.20
N VAL A 286 19.94 23.91 51.75
CA VAL A 286 20.22 25.30 52.04
C VAL A 286 21.41 25.33 53.00
N SER A 287 22.58 25.68 52.48
CA SER A 287 23.69 26.16 53.29
C SER A 287 24.08 27.53 52.77
N ASP A 288 23.74 28.51 53.60
CA ASP A 288 24.16 29.91 53.50
C ASP A 288 25.67 30.01 53.34
N THR A 289 26.12 30.44 52.17
CA THR A 289 27.41 31.13 52.02
C THR A 289 27.25 32.26 51.01
N THR A 290 26.89 33.42 51.56
CA THR A 290 27.14 34.73 50.97
C THR A 290 28.61 34.87 50.57
N ILE A 291 28.91 34.72 49.28
CA ILE A 291 30.14 35.23 48.68
C ILE A 291 29.76 35.92 47.36
N SER A 292 29.67 37.24 47.43
CA SER A 292 29.63 38.13 46.28
C SER A 292 30.96 38.03 45.53
N SER A 293 30.94 37.57 44.27
CA SER A 293 32.07 37.65 43.33
C SER A 293 31.59 38.17 41.96
N PRO A 294 32.48 38.76 41.14
CA PRO A 294 32.16 39.85 40.22
C PRO A 294 31.38 39.37 39.00
N VAL A 295 30.44 40.21 38.54
CA VAL A 295 29.67 40.00 37.30
C VAL A 295 30.62 39.91 36.11
N ASP A 296 30.60 38.78 35.40
CA ASP A 296 31.33 38.59 34.15
C ASP A 296 30.78 39.54 33.05
N GLU A 297 31.67 40.33 32.43
CA GLU A 297 31.33 41.35 31.43
C GLU A 297 30.54 40.78 30.22
N ILE A 298 30.81 39.52 29.85
CA ILE A 298 30.13 38.82 28.74
C ILE A 298 28.67 38.52 29.09
N GLU A 299 28.39 38.14 30.33
CA GLU A 299 27.05 37.84 30.81
C GLU A 299 26.22 39.11 30.90
N ALA A 300 26.75 40.18 31.50
CA ALA A 300 26.10 41.48 31.56
C ALA A 300 25.70 41.99 30.17
N ARG A 301 26.58 41.82 29.16
CA ARG A 301 26.29 42.17 27.76
C ARG A 301 25.20 41.27 27.14
N CYS A 302 25.18 39.97 27.43
CA CYS A 302 24.13 39.06 26.96
C CYS A 302 22.78 39.33 27.63
N LEU A 303 22.76 39.60 28.93
CA LEU A 303 21.58 39.99 29.70
C LEU A 303 21.03 41.34 29.23
N ALA A 304 21.89 42.32 28.97
CA ALA A 304 21.51 43.60 28.37
C ALA A 304 20.82 43.39 27.00
N VAL A 305 21.36 42.52 26.14
CA VAL A 305 20.75 42.18 24.85
C VAL A 305 19.39 41.48 25.02
N LEU A 306 19.24 40.57 25.99
CA LEU A 306 17.97 39.90 26.27
C LEU A 306 16.91 40.86 26.82
N HIS A 307 17.33 41.81 27.67
CA HIS A 307 16.46 42.84 28.25
C HIS A 307 16.07 43.91 27.22
N GLU A 308 17.01 44.34 26.37
CA GLU A 308 16.72 45.21 25.23
C GLU A 308 15.76 44.53 24.24
N ALA A 309 15.95 43.23 24.00
CA ALA A 309 15.09 42.47 23.10
C ALA A 309 13.67 42.28 23.65
N SER A 310 13.48 42.15 24.97
CA SER A 310 12.15 42.06 25.58
C SER A 310 11.42 43.40 25.60
N GLN A 311 12.15 44.53 25.57
CA GLN A 311 11.61 45.88 25.49
C GLN A 311 11.27 46.33 24.06
N LEU A 312 11.54 45.51 23.03
CA LEU A 312 11.27 45.85 21.63
C LEU A 312 9.77 46.04 21.35
N ALA A 313 9.29 47.26 21.57
CA ALA A 313 8.05 47.79 21.02
C ALA A 313 8.36 48.67 19.80
N ARG A 314 7.86 48.24 18.64
CA ARG A 314 7.66 49.01 17.38
C ARG A 314 8.85 49.83 16.82
N ARG A 315 9.35 49.34 15.67
CA ARG A 315 9.94 50.09 14.53
C ARG A 315 11.05 51.09 14.85
N ASP A 316 12.26 50.59 15.10
CA ASP A 316 13.46 51.40 14.92
C ASP A 316 14.17 51.06 13.59
N TRP A 317 14.26 52.04 12.69
CA TRP A 317 14.73 51.84 11.30
C TRP A 317 16.24 51.58 11.22
N LYS A 318 17.01 52.10 12.18
CA LYS A 318 18.47 51.91 12.28
C LYS A 318 18.84 50.45 12.50
N MET A 319 18.09 49.75 13.35
CA MET A 319 18.28 48.29 13.55
C MET A 319 17.89 47.48 12.32
N ARG A 320 16.89 47.93 11.55
CA ARG A 320 16.45 47.27 10.31
C ARG A 320 17.53 47.27 9.23
N LEU A 321 18.26 48.38 9.09
CA LEU A 321 19.41 48.48 8.18
C LEU A 321 20.57 47.57 8.61
N ARG A 322 20.87 47.52 9.91
CA ARG A 322 21.90 46.63 10.47
C ARG A 322 21.56 45.15 10.24
N ASP A 323 20.29 44.78 10.36
CA ASP A 323 19.84 43.40 10.10
C ASP A 323 19.85 43.03 8.62
N ILE A 324 19.52 43.98 7.73
CA ILE A 324 19.65 43.79 6.28
C ILE A 324 21.11 43.55 5.88
N ALA A 325 22.06 44.19 6.57
CA ALA A 325 23.50 44.00 6.33
C ALA A 325 24.03 42.68 6.90
N ILE A 326 23.65 42.29 8.13
CA ILE A 326 24.21 41.12 8.82
C ILE A 326 23.52 39.81 8.39
N THR A 327 22.20 39.82 8.14
CA THR A 327 21.43 38.60 7.85
C THR A 327 21.90 37.78 6.63
N PRO A 328 22.20 38.38 5.46
CA PRO A 328 22.65 37.60 4.30
C PRO A 328 24.08 37.06 4.46
N VAL A 329 24.89 37.72 5.30
CA VAL A 329 26.31 37.35 5.52
C VAL A 329 26.48 36.42 6.73
N ALA A 330 25.52 36.38 7.65
CA ALA A 330 25.51 35.52 8.84
C ALA A 330 25.82 34.03 8.59
N PRO A 331 25.24 33.33 7.59
CA PRO A 331 25.60 31.93 7.33
C PRO A 331 27.04 31.77 6.81
N LEU A 332 27.56 32.78 6.11
CA LEU A 332 28.92 32.83 5.60
C LEU A 332 29.92 33.10 6.74
N LEU A 333 29.55 33.98 7.67
CA LEU A 333 30.28 34.26 8.92
C LEU A 333 30.27 33.03 9.85
N ASP A 334 29.14 32.34 10.00
CA ASP A 334 29.03 31.09 10.77
C ASP A 334 29.94 29.99 10.18
N ALA A 335 30.00 29.87 8.85
CA ALA A 335 30.91 28.93 8.18
C ALA A 335 32.39 29.30 8.42
N LEU A 336 32.74 30.59 8.36
CA LEU A 336 34.09 31.09 8.64
C LEU A 336 34.51 30.89 10.11
N LEU A 337 33.59 31.10 11.05
CA LEU A 337 33.77 30.89 12.49
C LEU A 337 33.99 29.41 12.86
N ALA A 338 33.54 28.46 12.05
CA ALA A 338 33.68 27.02 12.29
C ALA A 338 35.03 26.44 11.81
N ILE A 339 35.75 27.14 10.91
CA ILE A 339 37.01 26.67 10.29
C ILE A 339 38.15 26.43 11.31
N PRO A 340 38.39 27.30 12.32
CA PRO A 340 39.47 27.09 13.29
C PRO A 340 39.28 25.85 14.18
N GLY A 341 38.03 25.47 14.44
CA GLY A 341 37.67 24.28 15.24
C GLY A 341 37.83 22.95 14.50
N LEU A 342 37.80 22.97 13.15
CA LEU A 342 38.04 21.79 12.29
C LEU A 342 39.54 21.51 12.07
N LEU A 343 40.38 22.55 12.16
CA LEU A 343 41.83 22.47 11.92
C LEU A 343 42.67 22.20 13.19
N SER A 344 42.13 22.45 14.40
CA SER A 344 42.86 22.24 15.66
C SER A 344 42.49 20.91 16.33
N ARG A 345 43.45 19.98 16.42
CA ARG A 345 43.31 18.68 17.12
C ARG A 345 43.54 18.77 18.64
N LYS A 346 43.98 19.93 19.14
CA LYS A 346 44.01 20.28 20.58
C LYS A 346 42.96 21.37 20.83
N ARG A 347 41.90 21.04 21.59
CA ARG A 347 40.97 22.03 22.13
C ARG A 347 41.78 22.93 23.08
N SER A 348 42.07 24.16 22.67
CA SER A 348 42.56 25.18 23.60
C SER A 348 41.35 25.66 24.40
N GLU A 349 41.43 25.63 25.73
CA GLU A 349 40.37 26.05 26.66
C GLU A 349 40.14 27.58 26.68
N ALA A 350 40.93 28.35 25.92
CA ALA A 350 40.78 29.80 25.84
C ALA A 350 39.60 30.20 24.91
N GLY A 351 38.57 30.81 25.49
CA GLY A 351 37.41 31.36 24.76
C GLY A 351 37.77 32.47 23.75
N PRO A 352 36.85 32.81 22.82
CA PRO A 352 37.08 33.85 21.81
C PRO A 352 37.35 35.23 22.45
N ARG A 353 38.39 35.93 21.99
CA ARG A 353 38.77 37.28 22.48
C ARG A 353 38.77 38.31 21.35
N GLY A 354 38.49 39.58 21.68
CA GLY A 354 38.52 40.71 20.75
C GLY A 354 37.39 40.67 19.70
N ILE A 355 37.73 40.91 18.44
CA ILE A 355 36.77 41.02 17.31
C ILE A 355 35.88 39.78 17.17
N TRP A 356 36.41 38.59 17.48
CA TRP A 356 35.65 37.33 17.44
C TRP A 356 34.54 37.27 18.50
N LEU A 357 34.77 37.82 19.69
CA LEU A 357 33.75 37.92 20.75
C LEU A 357 32.65 38.91 20.36
N ASP A 358 33.01 40.06 19.81
CA ASP A 358 32.04 41.05 19.34
C ASP A 358 31.20 40.53 18.17
N LEU A 359 31.79 39.72 17.29
CA LEU A 359 31.07 39.03 16.22
C LEU A 359 30.10 37.96 16.78
N HIS A 360 30.52 37.15 17.74
CA HIS A 360 29.64 36.18 18.41
C HIS A 360 28.49 36.87 19.15
N LEU A 361 28.74 37.99 19.84
CA LEU A 361 27.72 38.80 20.50
C LEU A 361 26.76 39.45 19.49
N ALA A 362 27.25 39.93 18.34
CA ALA A 362 26.40 40.48 17.28
C ALA A 362 25.48 39.41 16.66
N LEU A 363 26.01 38.20 16.45
CA LEU A 363 25.25 37.05 15.96
C LEU A 363 24.27 36.51 17.03
N PHE A 364 24.63 36.55 18.31
CA PHE A 364 23.73 36.23 19.42
C PHE A 364 22.55 37.22 19.46
N ALA A 365 22.84 38.53 19.43
CA ALA A 365 21.82 39.58 19.42
C ALA A 365 20.92 39.51 18.18
N ASP A 366 21.45 39.16 17.00
CA ASP A 366 20.63 38.89 15.81
C ASP A 366 19.68 37.70 15.99
N ALA A 367 20.16 36.58 16.55
CA ALA A 367 19.32 35.41 16.82
C ALA A 367 18.19 35.72 17.83
N VAL A 368 18.49 36.39 18.94
CA VAL A 368 17.49 36.78 19.96
C VAL A 368 16.44 37.72 19.36
N ARG A 369 16.86 38.71 18.54
CA ARG A 369 15.93 39.63 17.88
C ARG A 369 15.07 38.93 16.82
N LYS A 370 15.62 37.97 16.08
CA LYS A 370 14.85 37.12 15.16
C LYS A 370 13.84 36.25 15.90
N ALA A 371 14.20 35.71 17.05
CA ALA A 371 13.26 34.97 17.90
C ALA A 371 12.11 35.86 18.38
N GLN A 372 12.40 37.06 18.91
CA GLN A 372 11.38 38.03 19.34
C GLN A 372 10.39 38.39 18.21
N ARG A 373 10.91 38.67 17.01
CA ARG A 373 10.06 39.00 15.85
C ARG A 373 9.18 37.82 15.46
N ALA A 374 9.76 36.62 15.44
CA ALA A 374 9.02 35.41 15.12
C ALA A 374 7.90 35.15 16.14
N GLU A 375 8.13 35.34 17.45
CA GLU A 375 7.07 35.25 18.48
C GLU A 375 5.95 36.27 18.25
N HIS A 376 6.29 37.52 17.90
CA HIS A 376 5.28 38.55 17.59
C HIS A 376 4.47 38.27 16.32
N ASP A 377 5.08 37.63 15.34
CA ASP A 377 4.44 37.25 14.08
C ASP A 377 3.73 35.87 14.18
N ASP A 378 3.52 35.31 15.38
CA ASP A 378 2.97 33.97 15.64
C ASP A 378 3.77 32.79 15.03
N HIS A 379 5.06 32.99 14.73
CA HIS A 379 5.98 31.98 14.19
C HIS A 379 6.84 31.34 15.30
N TYR A 380 6.22 30.58 16.20
CA TYR A 380 6.85 29.95 17.36
C TYR A 380 7.93 28.89 17.01
N ALA A 381 7.78 28.13 15.93
CA ALA A 381 8.79 27.16 15.49
C ALA A 381 10.07 27.85 15.01
N ALA A 382 9.91 28.97 14.29
CA ALA A 382 11.04 29.81 13.90
C ALA A 382 11.69 30.48 15.11
N ALA A 383 10.89 30.90 16.11
CA ALA A 383 11.42 31.42 17.37
C ALA A 383 12.30 30.39 18.09
N LEU A 384 11.84 29.15 18.23
CA LEU A 384 12.59 28.07 18.87
C LEU A 384 13.93 27.77 18.19
N VAL A 385 13.99 27.74 16.86
CA VAL A 385 15.27 27.54 16.14
C VAL A 385 16.23 28.70 16.39
N ASN A 386 15.73 29.94 16.39
CA ASN A 386 16.57 31.10 16.67
C ASN A 386 17.02 31.15 18.15
N LEU A 387 16.20 30.72 19.10
CA LEU A 387 16.59 30.55 20.52
C LEU A 387 17.64 29.45 20.69
N ALA A 388 17.52 28.33 19.98
CA ALA A 388 18.53 27.27 19.97
C ALA A 388 19.86 27.75 19.36
N LEU A 389 19.80 28.56 18.30
CA LEU A 389 20.97 29.19 17.69
C LEU A 389 21.63 30.20 18.65
N ALA A 390 20.83 31.01 19.36
CA ALA A 390 21.33 31.91 20.40
C ALA A 390 22.02 31.13 21.53
N ARG A 391 21.42 30.03 22.02
CA ARG A 391 22.03 29.16 23.03
C ARG A 391 23.37 28.58 22.57
N ARG A 392 23.45 28.10 21.33
CA ARG A 392 24.70 27.58 20.75
C ARG A 392 25.78 28.66 20.67
N ARG A 393 25.42 29.85 20.22
CA ARG A 393 26.32 31.01 20.15
C ARG A 393 26.80 31.42 21.54
N PHE A 394 25.92 31.35 22.55
CA PHE A 394 26.29 31.57 23.95
C PHE A 394 27.28 30.52 24.47
N ILE A 395 27.04 29.23 24.21
CA ILE A 395 27.97 28.15 24.59
C ILE A 395 29.33 28.30 23.90
N ALA A 396 29.36 28.79 22.67
CA ALA A 396 30.59 29.01 21.92
C ALA A 396 31.46 30.18 22.44
N MET A 397 30.93 31.05 23.31
CA MET A 397 31.64 32.24 23.82
C MET A 397 32.59 31.98 25.01
N GLY A 398 32.70 30.75 25.56
CA GLY A 398 33.66 30.41 26.64
C GLY A 398 33.13 30.57 28.08
N GLU A 399 33.95 30.38 29.12
CA GLU A 399 33.58 30.40 30.57
C GLU A 399 33.31 31.79 31.16
N PRO A 400 32.05 32.06 31.57
CA PRO A 400 31.74 32.77 32.81
C PRO A 400 31.48 31.79 33.97
N CYS A 401 31.54 32.27 35.23
CA CYS A 401 31.37 31.49 36.46
C CYS A 401 30.14 30.53 36.45
N LEU A 402 30.18 29.45 37.24
CA LEU A 402 29.13 28.42 37.31
C LEU A 402 27.72 29.00 37.51
N ASP A 403 27.55 29.97 38.42
CA ASP A 403 26.25 30.62 38.70
C ASP A 403 25.77 31.58 37.59
N ALA A 404 26.71 32.24 36.90
CA ALA A 404 26.48 33.19 35.80
C ALA A 404 26.02 32.52 34.49
N ARG A 405 26.41 31.26 34.28
CA ARG A 405 25.94 30.48 33.12
C ARG A 405 24.46 30.11 33.22
N ASP A 406 23.92 30.05 34.43
CA ASP A 406 22.57 29.55 34.67
C ASP A 406 21.51 30.61 34.41
N ALA A 407 21.77 31.91 34.66
CA ALA A 407 20.78 32.98 34.44
C ALA A 407 20.40 33.16 32.96
N VAL A 408 21.38 33.33 32.06
CA VAL A 408 21.12 33.48 30.61
C VAL A 408 20.49 32.21 30.02
N ARG A 409 20.94 31.03 30.45
CA ARG A 409 20.35 29.74 30.03
C ARG A 409 18.93 29.59 30.53
N ALA A 410 18.65 29.96 31.77
CA ALA A 410 17.33 29.92 32.37
C ALA A 410 16.37 30.84 31.63
N ILE A 411 16.78 32.07 31.28
CA ILE A 411 15.94 32.99 30.48
C ILE A 411 15.66 32.41 29.09
N LEU A 412 16.67 31.90 28.39
CA LEU A 412 16.48 31.29 27.06
C LEU A 412 15.59 30.03 27.14
N ALA A 413 15.73 29.21 28.19
CA ALA A 413 14.90 28.03 28.42
C ALA A 413 13.46 28.42 28.78
N GLN A 414 13.27 29.43 29.63
CA GLN A 414 11.95 29.95 30.00
C GLN A 414 11.22 30.51 28.78
N ARG A 415 11.92 31.27 27.91
CA ARG A 415 11.34 31.77 26.66
C ARG A 415 10.99 30.65 25.69
N ALA A 416 11.85 29.63 25.59
CA ALA A 416 11.54 28.45 24.78
C ALA A 416 10.31 27.70 25.30
N ALA A 417 10.20 27.49 26.62
CA ALA A 417 9.03 26.88 27.26
C ALA A 417 7.76 27.71 27.07
N ALA A 418 7.86 29.04 27.13
CA ALA A 418 6.75 29.95 26.87
C ALA A 418 6.29 29.86 25.40
N ALA A 419 7.21 29.80 24.44
CA ALA A 419 6.88 29.63 23.02
C ALA A 419 6.22 28.26 22.74
N GLN A 420 6.69 27.18 23.38
CA GLN A 420 6.12 25.83 23.27
C GLN A 420 4.69 25.78 23.81
N SER A 421 4.48 26.24 25.04
CA SER A 421 3.16 26.27 25.69
C SER A 421 2.18 27.16 24.94
N THR A 422 2.60 28.38 24.54
CA THR A 422 1.75 29.29 23.77
C THR A 422 1.30 28.68 22.44
N LEU A 423 2.20 28.00 21.71
CA LEU A 423 1.83 27.31 20.47
C LEU A 423 0.76 26.22 20.73
N ALA A 424 0.96 25.38 21.75
CA ALA A 424 0.03 24.33 22.12
C ALA A 424 -1.34 24.89 22.55
N ASP A 425 -1.34 25.90 23.41
CA ASP A 425 -2.55 26.51 23.95
C ASP A 425 -3.38 27.20 22.87
N LEU A 426 -2.73 27.91 21.94
CA LEU A 426 -3.42 28.53 20.81
C LEU A 426 -4.04 27.51 19.86
N ILE A 427 -3.35 26.39 19.59
CA ILE A 427 -3.90 25.29 18.78
C ILE A 427 -5.08 24.65 19.51
N ALA A 428 -4.95 24.41 20.82
CA ALA A 428 -5.97 23.77 21.65
C ALA A 428 -7.24 24.63 21.77
N ALA A 429 -7.09 25.93 22.02
CA ALA A 429 -8.20 26.88 22.13
C ALA A 429 -8.98 26.98 20.82
N ASN A 430 -8.28 27.13 19.70
CA ASN A 430 -8.88 27.25 18.38
C ASN A 430 -9.59 25.96 17.92
N SER A 431 -8.97 24.83 18.24
CA SER A 431 -9.52 23.51 17.89
C SER A 431 -10.55 23.02 18.90
N LYS A 432 -10.75 23.70 20.04
CA LYS A 432 -11.60 23.25 21.16
C LYS A 432 -11.28 21.80 21.56
N LEU A 433 -10.01 21.52 21.82
CA LEU A 433 -9.56 20.20 22.27
C LEU A 433 -10.07 19.92 23.69
N ASN A 434 -10.34 18.64 23.99
CA ASN A 434 -10.55 18.17 25.36
C ASN A 434 -9.28 18.48 26.21
N PRO A 435 -9.40 18.95 27.46
CA PRO A 435 -8.25 19.21 28.35
C PRO A 435 -7.20 18.09 28.37
N ASP A 436 -7.59 16.82 28.32
CA ASP A 436 -6.63 15.71 28.29
C ASP A 436 -5.79 15.70 27.01
N THR A 437 -6.42 15.99 25.88
CA THR A 437 -5.72 16.02 24.58
C THR A 437 -4.88 17.28 24.46
N ALA A 438 -5.31 18.39 25.06
CA ALA A 438 -4.54 19.62 25.13
C ALA A 438 -3.26 19.45 25.97
N ARG A 439 -3.35 18.75 27.12
CA ARG A 439 -2.18 18.39 27.94
C ARG A 439 -1.18 17.54 27.18
N GLU A 440 -1.65 16.50 26.49
CA GLU A 440 -0.80 15.64 25.65
C GLU A 440 -0.16 16.39 24.47
N LEU A 441 -0.88 17.34 23.86
CA LEU A 441 -0.33 18.20 22.82
C LEU A 441 0.75 19.14 23.37
N SER A 442 0.54 19.71 24.55
CA SER A 442 1.54 20.55 25.23
C SER A 442 2.81 19.75 25.54
N ALA A 443 2.65 18.52 26.07
CA ALA A 443 3.77 17.60 26.30
C ALA A 443 4.53 17.26 25.00
N LEU A 444 3.83 17.03 23.88
CA LEU A 444 4.46 16.83 22.58
C LEU A 444 5.28 18.05 22.14
N THR A 445 4.70 19.25 22.20
CA THR A 445 5.40 20.48 21.79
C THR A 445 6.59 20.79 22.69
N ALA A 446 6.51 20.47 23.98
CA ALA A 446 7.60 20.62 24.92
C ALA A 446 8.77 19.69 24.57
N LEU A 447 8.48 18.40 24.33
CA LEU A 447 9.51 17.41 23.96
C LEU A 447 10.17 17.76 22.62
N LEU A 448 9.38 18.11 21.60
CA LEU A 448 9.91 18.55 20.30
C LEU A 448 10.77 19.81 20.43
N GLY A 449 10.34 20.76 21.26
CA GLY A 449 11.08 22.00 21.49
C GLY A 449 12.37 21.76 22.26
N GLU A 450 12.38 20.84 23.24
CA GLU A 450 13.57 20.46 23.97
C GLU A 450 14.60 19.78 23.06
N GLU A 451 14.16 18.88 22.17
CA GLU A 451 15.00 18.25 21.15
C GLU A 451 15.69 19.30 20.26
N VAL A 452 14.94 20.29 19.77
CA VAL A 452 15.46 21.43 18.99
C VAL A 452 16.47 22.24 19.81
N MET A 453 16.24 22.41 21.12
CA MET A 453 17.13 23.17 22.01
C MET A 453 18.39 22.39 22.42
N ARG A 454 18.36 21.06 22.46
CA ARG A 454 19.53 20.18 22.75
C ARG A 454 20.42 20.05 21.52
N ALA A 455 19.83 19.70 20.39
CA ALA A 455 20.51 19.57 19.12
C ALA A 455 19.86 20.55 18.14
N GLY A 456 20.31 21.80 18.08
CA GLY A 456 19.88 22.82 17.09
C GLY A 456 20.03 22.45 15.59
N SER A 457 20.13 21.16 15.25
CA SER A 457 20.03 20.55 13.92
C SER A 457 19.02 19.38 13.88
N ALA A 458 18.16 19.20 14.88
CA ALA A 458 17.07 18.23 14.91
C ALA A 458 15.99 18.61 13.88
N ARG A 459 16.33 18.37 12.61
CA ARG A 459 15.55 18.80 11.45
C ARG A 459 14.15 18.19 11.47
N SER A 460 13.99 16.95 11.93
CA SER A 460 12.71 16.28 12.08
C SER A 460 11.80 16.99 13.08
N ALA A 461 12.29 17.26 14.30
CA ALA A 461 11.53 17.92 15.36
C ALA A 461 11.09 19.34 14.96
N TYR A 462 12.01 20.14 14.38
CA TYR A 462 11.67 21.45 13.84
C TYR A 462 10.62 21.38 12.73
N LEU A 463 10.75 20.42 11.80
CA LEU A 463 9.80 20.26 10.70
C LEU A 463 8.40 19.90 11.20
N ILE A 464 8.27 19.13 12.28
CA ILE A 464 6.98 18.82 12.91
C ILE A 464 6.41 20.07 13.58
N LEU A 465 7.20 20.79 14.37
CA LEU A 465 6.78 22.05 15.01
C LEU A 465 6.32 23.09 13.98
N ARG A 466 7.03 23.19 12.84
CA ARG A 466 6.67 24.09 11.74
C ARG A 466 5.36 23.68 11.08
N ASP A 467 5.07 22.39 10.96
CA ASP A 467 3.78 21.94 10.44
C ASP A 467 2.64 22.25 11.43
N LEU A 468 2.87 22.13 12.75
CA LEU A 468 1.90 22.52 13.79
C LEU A 468 1.66 24.05 13.81
N GLU A 469 2.72 24.84 13.71
CA GLU A 469 2.64 26.29 13.51
C GLU A 469 1.82 26.62 12.26
N ARG A 470 2.04 25.87 11.16
CA ARG A 470 1.25 26.06 9.94
C ARG A 470 -0.24 25.82 10.19
N VAL A 471 -0.62 24.82 10.99
CA VAL A 471 -2.03 24.58 11.36
C VAL A 471 -2.63 25.77 12.09
N LEU A 472 -1.88 26.37 13.03
CA LEU A 472 -2.30 27.58 13.74
C LEU A 472 -2.49 28.76 12.76
N LEU A 473 -1.49 29.03 11.91
CA LEU A 473 -1.55 30.13 10.95
C LEU A 473 -2.70 29.96 9.95
N GLU A 474 -2.91 28.75 9.43
CA GLU A 474 -3.96 28.48 8.45
C GLU A 474 -5.37 28.69 9.00
N SER A 475 -5.57 28.60 10.32
CA SER A 475 -6.87 28.89 10.91
C SER A 475 -7.26 30.37 10.87
N ARG A 476 -6.28 31.27 10.75
CA ARG A 476 -6.45 32.74 10.74
C ARG A 476 -6.40 33.31 9.32
N THR A 477 -5.90 32.54 8.35
CA THR A 477 -5.74 33.01 6.97
C THR A 477 -7.05 32.93 6.19
N THR A 478 -7.36 34.01 5.47
CA THR A 478 -8.45 34.01 4.48
C THR A 478 -7.87 33.99 3.08
N TYR A 479 -8.20 32.95 2.31
CA TYR A 479 -7.77 32.80 0.93
C TYR A 479 -8.79 33.38 -0.04
N TYR A 480 -8.30 33.93 -1.15
CA TYR A 480 -9.16 34.38 -2.25
C TYR A 480 -8.52 34.13 -3.62
N ARG A 481 -9.36 34.16 -4.66
CA ARG A 481 -8.94 34.09 -6.07
C ARG A 481 -9.43 35.33 -6.81
N LEU A 482 -8.58 35.87 -7.69
CA LEU A 482 -8.95 36.94 -8.62
C LEU A 482 -9.59 36.34 -9.88
N ARG A 483 -10.73 36.89 -10.30
CA ARG A 483 -11.44 36.49 -11.53
C ARG A 483 -11.62 37.69 -12.48
N PRO A 484 -10.52 38.24 -13.04
CA PRO A 484 -10.58 39.45 -13.86
C PRO A 484 -11.45 39.27 -15.11
N PHE A 485 -11.31 38.13 -15.79
CA PHE A 485 -12.07 37.85 -17.02
C PHE A 485 -13.58 37.72 -16.78
N ARG A 486 -14.01 37.05 -15.70
CA ARG A 486 -15.45 36.92 -15.39
C ARG A 486 -16.06 38.22 -14.88
N TRP A 487 -15.29 38.98 -14.10
CA TRP A 487 -15.68 40.33 -13.68
C TRP A 487 -15.92 41.24 -14.90
N ALA A 488 -14.98 41.26 -15.85
CA ALA A 488 -15.11 42.01 -17.09
C ALA A 488 -16.29 41.51 -17.95
N ALA A 489 -16.39 40.20 -18.18
CA ALA A 489 -17.45 39.60 -18.99
C ALA A 489 -18.87 39.76 -18.41
N SER A 490 -18.99 39.87 -17.08
CA SER A 490 -20.28 40.09 -16.41
C SER A 490 -20.67 41.57 -16.30
N GLY A 491 -19.87 42.50 -16.86
CA GLY A 491 -20.09 43.93 -16.73
C GLY A 491 -20.03 44.42 -15.27
N GLY A 492 -19.22 43.74 -14.43
CA GLY A 492 -19.07 44.07 -13.01
C GLY A 492 -20.13 43.48 -12.06
N LYS A 493 -21.06 42.65 -12.55
CA LYS A 493 -22.07 41.99 -11.69
C LYS A 493 -21.46 40.92 -10.78
N GLU A 494 -20.43 40.20 -11.24
CA GLU A 494 -19.67 39.28 -10.39
C GLU A 494 -18.57 40.02 -9.63
N ARG A 495 -18.20 39.58 -8.42
CA ARG A 495 -17.10 40.20 -7.66
C ARG A 495 -15.73 39.80 -8.25
N LEU A 496 -14.81 40.76 -8.39
CA LEU A 496 -13.42 40.50 -8.82
C LEU A 496 -12.69 39.54 -7.88
N ARG A 497 -12.91 39.69 -6.57
CA ARG A 497 -12.35 38.85 -5.50
C ARG A 497 -13.37 37.81 -5.07
N GLN A 498 -13.05 36.53 -5.24
CA GLN A 498 -13.83 35.41 -4.73
C GLN A 498 -13.13 34.78 -3.53
N ILE A 499 -13.81 34.76 -2.38
CA ILE A 499 -13.30 34.13 -1.16
C ILE A 499 -13.35 32.59 -1.29
N LEU A 500 -12.32 31.91 -0.77
CA LEU A 500 -12.20 30.46 -0.73
C LEU A 500 -12.36 29.95 0.72
N PRO A 501 -13.60 29.71 1.19
CA PRO A 501 -13.88 29.51 2.61
C PRO A 501 -13.31 28.20 3.17
N PHE A 502 -13.11 27.19 2.33
CA PHE A 502 -12.66 25.86 2.76
C PHE A 502 -11.14 25.65 2.67
N GLN A 503 -10.43 26.53 1.94
CA GLN A 503 -9.01 26.32 1.60
C GLN A 503 -8.10 26.28 2.83
N ALA A 504 -8.33 27.18 3.79
CA ALA A 504 -7.61 27.26 5.06
C ALA A 504 -7.62 25.92 5.81
N ARG A 505 -8.81 25.34 5.99
CA ARG A 505 -9.01 24.06 6.69
C ARG A 505 -8.39 22.88 5.94
N LEU A 506 -8.48 22.88 4.62
CA LEU A 506 -7.85 21.85 3.78
C LEU A 506 -6.32 21.88 3.88
N LYS A 507 -5.72 23.08 3.92
CA LYS A 507 -4.27 23.25 4.12
C LYS A 507 -3.84 22.87 5.54
N ALA A 508 -4.63 23.22 6.55
CA ALA A 508 -4.39 22.81 7.94
C ALA A 508 -4.41 21.27 8.09
N LEU A 509 -5.41 20.59 7.53
CA LEU A 509 -5.48 19.13 7.55
C LEU A 509 -4.28 18.48 6.84
N ARG A 510 -3.81 19.06 5.72
CA ARG A 510 -2.60 18.58 5.04
C ARG A 510 -1.36 18.75 5.92
N ALA A 511 -1.21 19.90 6.58
CA ALA A 511 -0.09 20.13 7.49
C ALA A 511 -0.07 19.10 8.63
N LEU A 512 -1.23 18.75 9.20
CA LEU A 512 -1.33 17.69 10.22
C LEU A 512 -1.00 16.29 9.71
N GLU A 513 -1.40 15.96 8.49
CA GLU A 513 -1.08 14.67 7.86
C GLU A 513 0.43 14.54 7.62
N VAL A 514 1.06 15.63 7.18
CA VAL A 514 2.52 15.71 7.04
C VAL A 514 3.22 15.64 8.40
N ALA A 515 2.72 16.35 9.42
CA ALA A 515 3.25 16.27 10.79
C ALA A 515 3.17 14.85 11.36
N SER A 516 2.03 14.17 11.19
CA SER A 516 1.80 12.80 11.68
C SER A 516 2.73 11.81 10.98
N SER A 517 2.90 11.92 9.66
CA SER A 517 3.83 11.06 8.91
C SER A 517 5.29 11.30 9.27
N ARG A 518 5.69 12.54 9.59
CA ARG A 518 7.03 12.86 10.09
C ARG A 518 7.26 12.36 11.51
N LEU A 519 6.25 12.46 12.39
CA LEU A 519 6.31 11.93 13.76
C LEU A 519 6.57 10.42 13.75
N GLU A 520 6.05 9.69 12.78
CA GLU A 520 6.32 8.24 12.66
C GLU A 520 7.73 7.91 12.15
N GLN A 521 8.37 8.86 11.48
CA GLN A 521 9.74 8.72 10.96
C GLN A 521 10.80 9.18 11.97
N ILE A 522 10.40 9.78 13.10
CA ILE A 522 11.33 10.19 14.14
C ILE A 522 11.89 8.95 14.88
N GLU A 523 13.15 9.04 15.32
CA GLU A 523 13.88 7.97 16.02
C GLU A 523 13.56 7.99 17.54
N TRP A 524 12.29 8.16 17.92
CA TRP A 524 11.85 8.11 19.31
C TRP A 524 11.40 6.69 19.71
N PRO A 525 11.38 6.37 21.02
CA PRO A 525 10.78 5.13 21.51
C PRO A 525 9.34 4.96 21.00
N THR A 526 8.97 3.72 20.61
CA THR A 526 7.66 3.43 19.99
C THR A 526 6.49 3.93 20.84
N ARG A 527 6.58 3.77 22.16
CA ARG A 527 5.56 4.22 23.12
C ARG A 527 5.32 5.74 23.05
N GLU A 528 6.37 6.53 22.93
CA GLU A 528 6.25 7.99 22.84
C GLU A 528 5.60 8.39 21.53
N VAL A 529 6.01 7.77 20.41
CA VAL A 529 5.39 8.04 19.12
C VAL A 529 3.92 7.63 19.10
N GLU A 530 3.56 6.46 19.65
CA GLU A 530 2.17 6.02 19.77
C GLU A 530 1.37 6.99 20.63
N ARG A 531 1.87 7.35 21.83
CA ARG A 531 1.26 8.33 22.73
C ARG A 531 0.97 9.65 22.02
N PHE A 532 1.98 10.22 21.35
CA PHE A 532 1.87 11.52 20.70
C PHE A 532 1.18 11.50 19.33
N SER A 533 0.99 10.32 18.72
CA SER A 533 0.14 10.18 17.53
C SER A 533 -1.34 10.41 17.84
N VAL A 534 -1.79 10.09 19.06
CA VAL A 534 -3.18 10.23 19.51
C VAL A 534 -3.68 11.68 19.45
N PRO A 535 -3.01 12.69 20.06
CA PRO A 535 -3.48 14.07 19.98
C PRO A 535 -3.51 14.61 18.54
N LEU A 536 -2.53 14.27 17.70
CA LEU A 536 -2.54 14.67 16.28
C LEU A 536 -3.71 14.03 15.50
N LYS A 537 -3.99 12.74 15.75
CA LYS A 537 -5.11 12.03 15.15
C LYS A 537 -6.46 12.63 15.58
N ARG A 538 -6.64 12.89 16.88
CA ARG A 538 -7.86 13.54 17.41
C ARG A 538 -8.06 14.94 16.82
N LEU A 539 -6.98 15.72 16.73
CA LEU A 539 -7.01 17.04 16.11
C LEU A 539 -7.41 16.97 14.62
N SER A 540 -6.85 16.02 13.88
CA SER A 540 -7.20 15.75 12.48
C SER A 540 -8.67 15.32 12.32
N GLU A 541 -9.18 14.45 13.21
CA GLU A 541 -10.58 13.99 13.24
C GLU A 541 -11.55 15.13 13.56
N GLN A 542 -11.21 16.02 14.50
CA GLN A 542 -12.00 17.20 14.82
C GLN A 542 -12.06 18.20 13.65
N LEU A 543 -10.93 18.48 13.01
CA LEU A 543 -10.91 19.36 11.84
C LEU A 543 -11.66 18.74 10.64
N SER A 544 -11.52 17.44 10.43
CA SER A 544 -12.20 16.70 9.37
C SER A 544 -13.71 16.66 9.58
N SER A 545 -14.17 16.41 10.82
CA SER A 545 -15.60 16.43 11.15
C SER A 545 -16.23 17.83 11.01
N ARG A 546 -15.53 18.89 11.43
CA ARG A 546 -15.98 20.27 11.21
C ARG A 546 -16.05 20.64 9.72
N LEU A 547 -15.06 20.22 8.94
CA LEU A 547 -15.06 20.42 7.49
C LEU A 547 -16.20 19.63 6.84
N ALA A 548 -16.43 18.39 7.26
CA ALA A 548 -17.55 17.56 6.81
C ALA A 548 -18.90 18.22 7.10
N GLY A 549 -19.10 18.76 8.30
CA GLY A 549 -20.33 19.46 8.69
C GLY A 549 -20.64 20.66 7.79
N GLN A 550 -19.60 21.37 7.31
CA GLN A 550 -19.77 22.49 6.38
C GLN A 550 -20.00 22.05 4.93
N LEU A 551 -19.30 21.01 4.46
CA LEU A 551 -19.38 20.58 3.06
C LEU A 551 -20.64 19.76 2.74
N ARG A 552 -21.12 18.95 3.70
CA ARG A 552 -22.32 18.10 3.53
C ARG A 552 -23.56 18.84 2.99
N PRO A 553 -23.99 19.99 3.55
CA PRO A 553 -25.16 20.69 3.04
C PRO A 553 -24.95 21.21 1.60
N HIS A 554 -23.77 21.73 1.27
CA HIS A 554 -23.46 22.20 -0.08
C HIS A 554 -23.43 21.07 -1.11
N LEU A 555 -22.85 19.92 -0.76
CA LEU A 555 -22.87 18.73 -1.62
C LEU A 555 -24.28 18.19 -1.80
N ARG A 556 -25.07 18.14 -0.72
CA ARG A 556 -26.48 17.71 -0.78
C ARG A 556 -27.28 18.61 -1.72
N ALA A 557 -27.25 19.93 -1.52
CA ALA A 557 -27.95 20.88 -2.38
C ALA A 557 -27.50 20.77 -3.84
N SER A 558 -26.19 20.63 -4.08
CA SER A 558 -25.65 20.50 -5.44
C SER A 558 -26.11 19.21 -6.14
N LEU A 559 -26.27 18.10 -5.40
CA LEU A 559 -26.79 16.84 -5.94
C LEU A 559 -28.29 16.91 -6.22
N GLU A 560 -29.07 17.46 -5.29
CA GLU A 560 -30.53 17.60 -5.40
C GLU A 560 -30.91 18.54 -6.56
N GLU A 561 -30.25 19.70 -6.66
CA GLU A 561 -30.47 20.68 -7.73
C GLU A 561 -29.99 20.15 -9.10
N ALA A 562 -28.98 19.28 -9.13
CA ALA A 562 -28.57 18.56 -10.35
C ALA A 562 -29.48 17.39 -10.76
N GLY A 563 -30.52 17.10 -9.98
CA GLY A 563 -31.51 16.08 -10.31
C GLY A 563 -31.14 14.66 -9.83
N PHE A 564 -30.16 14.50 -8.94
CA PHE A 564 -29.85 13.22 -8.27
C PHE A 564 -30.78 12.99 -7.07
N ASN A 565 -32.09 13.01 -7.31
CA ASN A 565 -33.11 12.89 -6.27
C ASN A 565 -33.50 11.41 -6.03
N PRO A 566 -33.32 10.88 -4.80
CA PRO A 566 -33.68 9.51 -4.47
C PRO A 566 -35.19 9.36 -4.20
N ALA A 567 -35.82 8.31 -4.75
CA ALA A 567 -37.24 8.00 -4.53
C ALA A 567 -37.45 6.88 -3.50
N ASN A 568 -36.70 5.77 -3.63
CA ASN A 568 -36.89 4.55 -2.83
C ASN A 568 -35.83 4.39 -1.73
N HIS A 569 -36.08 3.54 -0.73
CA HIS A 569 -35.13 3.26 0.37
C HIS A 569 -33.71 2.96 -0.15
N ARG A 570 -33.57 2.06 -1.14
CA ARG A 570 -32.29 1.72 -1.77
C ARG A 570 -31.62 2.91 -2.47
N GLU A 571 -32.38 3.78 -3.13
CA GLU A 571 -31.85 5.00 -3.75
C GLU A 571 -31.39 6.01 -2.68
N GLN A 572 -32.05 6.08 -1.52
CA GLN A 572 -31.64 6.95 -0.43
C GLN A 572 -30.31 6.50 0.20
N VAL A 573 -30.12 5.19 0.38
CA VAL A 573 -28.82 4.62 0.81
C VAL A 573 -27.75 4.92 -0.22
N ALA A 574 -28.08 4.77 -1.51
CA ALA A 574 -27.16 5.06 -2.60
C ALA A 574 -26.77 6.56 -2.71
N ALA A 575 -27.73 7.48 -2.49
CA ALA A 575 -27.49 8.93 -2.43
C ALA A 575 -26.61 9.31 -1.23
N HIS A 576 -26.86 8.71 -0.07
CA HIS A 576 -26.02 8.89 1.12
C HIS A 576 -24.58 8.42 0.85
N LYS A 577 -24.43 7.21 0.31
CA LYS A 577 -23.13 6.65 -0.08
C LYS A 577 -22.41 7.56 -1.07
N MET A 578 -23.09 8.02 -2.12
CA MET A 578 -22.53 8.95 -3.11
C MET A 578 -21.99 10.22 -2.47
N ARG A 579 -22.77 10.85 -1.59
CA ARG A 579 -22.38 12.09 -0.89
C ARG A 579 -21.15 11.88 -0.01
N GLU A 580 -21.13 10.81 0.79
CA GLU A 580 -19.99 10.54 1.67
C GLU A 580 -18.73 10.13 0.87
N GLU A 581 -18.86 9.44 -0.26
CA GLU A 581 -17.72 9.18 -1.16
C GLU A 581 -17.14 10.47 -1.76
N LEU A 582 -18.00 11.41 -2.18
CA LEU A 582 -17.55 12.73 -2.65
C LEU A 582 -16.81 13.49 -1.54
N LEU A 583 -17.31 13.39 -0.31
CA LEU A 583 -16.69 13.98 0.87
C LEU A 583 -15.32 13.36 1.16
N ASP A 584 -15.19 12.04 1.08
CA ASP A 584 -13.91 11.34 1.26
C ASP A 584 -12.87 11.79 0.23
N VAL A 585 -13.28 11.94 -1.04
CA VAL A 585 -12.40 12.44 -2.09
C VAL A 585 -11.90 13.84 -1.74
N ILE A 586 -12.78 14.74 -1.28
CA ILE A 586 -12.39 16.09 -0.84
C ILE A 586 -11.45 16.01 0.38
N GLN A 587 -11.75 15.17 1.37
CA GLN A 587 -10.91 15.06 2.56
C GLN A 587 -9.54 14.48 2.24
N HIS A 588 -9.44 13.50 1.35
CA HIS A 588 -8.17 12.86 1.03
C HIS A 588 -7.37 13.65 -0.03
N ARG A 589 -7.98 14.02 -1.15
CA ARG A 589 -7.30 14.73 -2.26
C ARG A 589 -7.24 16.25 -2.08
N ARG A 590 -8.02 16.80 -1.14
CA ARG A 590 -8.17 18.25 -0.89
C ARG A 590 -8.88 19.03 -2.00
N HIS A 591 -9.36 18.34 -3.02
CA HIS A 591 -10.15 18.90 -4.11
C HIS A 591 -11.06 17.80 -4.68
N LEU A 592 -12.06 18.20 -5.45
CA LEU A 592 -12.99 17.31 -6.16
C LEU A 592 -13.00 17.66 -7.65
N LYS A 593 -12.64 16.72 -8.52
CA LYS A 593 -12.71 16.93 -9.98
C LYS A 593 -14.02 16.42 -10.57
N PHE A 594 -14.35 16.89 -11.77
CA PHE A 594 -15.45 16.35 -12.58
C PHE A 594 -15.31 14.84 -12.84
N THR A 595 -14.10 14.36 -13.15
CA THR A 595 -13.83 12.94 -13.38
C THR A 595 -14.11 12.08 -12.14
N ASP A 596 -13.78 12.57 -10.93
CA ASP A 596 -14.08 11.86 -9.69
C ASP A 596 -15.59 11.70 -9.45
N VAL A 597 -16.37 12.75 -9.73
CA VAL A 597 -17.84 12.72 -9.63
C VAL A 597 -18.41 11.72 -10.65
N ARG A 598 -17.90 11.76 -11.88
CA ARG A 598 -18.29 10.85 -12.96
C ARG A 598 -18.06 9.39 -12.56
N ASP A 599 -16.88 9.08 -12.02
CA ASP A 599 -16.50 7.73 -11.59
C ASP A 599 -17.36 7.24 -10.41
N ILE A 600 -17.71 8.13 -9.48
CA ILE A 600 -18.63 7.84 -8.37
C ILE A 600 -20.04 7.54 -8.91
N VAL A 601 -20.56 8.34 -9.84
CA VAL A 601 -21.87 8.11 -10.47
C VAL A 601 -21.89 6.78 -11.22
N ALA A 602 -20.83 6.46 -11.97
CA ALA A 602 -20.75 5.24 -12.76
C ALA A 602 -20.86 3.95 -11.92
N ARG A 603 -20.36 3.97 -10.67
CA ARG A 603 -20.42 2.82 -9.73
C ARG A 603 -21.61 2.86 -8.75
N ASN A 604 -22.46 3.88 -8.84
CA ASN A 604 -23.64 4.04 -8.00
C ASN A 604 -24.89 3.54 -8.74
N ILE A 605 -25.98 3.29 -8.00
CA ILE A 605 -27.30 2.95 -8.55
C ILE A 605 -27.92 4.19 -9.23
N LEU A 606 -27.63 5.40 -8.74
CA LEU A 606 -28.11 6.68 -9.28
C LEU A 606 -27.34 7.12 -10.54
N ARG A 607 -27.27 6.25 -11.56
CA ARG A 607 -26.67 6.53 -12.87
C ARG A 607 -27.50 7.54 -13.68
N LEU A 608 -26.95 8.02 -14.80
CA LEU A 608 -27.64 8.96 -15.67
C LEU A 608 -28.80 8.28 -16.44
N PRO A 609 -30.01 8.86 -16.42
CA PRO A 609 -31.11 8.41 -17.29
C PRO A 609 -30.88 8.87 -18.76
N ASP A 610 -31.74 8.42 -19.67
CA ASP A 610 -31.76 8.92 -21.06
C ASP A 610 -31.96 10.47 -21.02
N PRO A 611 -31.07 11.27 -21.64
CA PRO A 611 -31.18 12.72 -21.59
C PRO A 611 -32.33 13.20 -22.48
N THR A 612 -33.06 14.19 -21.97
CA THR A 612 -34.10 14.92 -22.71
C THR A 612 -33.48 15.83 -23.78
N LEU A 613 -34.28 16.29 -24.75
CA LEU A 613 -33.80 17.22 -25.80
C LEU A 613 -33.21 18.51 -25.21
N GLU A 614 -33.76 18.99 -24.09
CA GLU A 614 -33.27 20.16 -23.38
C GLU A 614 -31.93 19.89 -22.67
N GLU A 615 -31.78 18.72 -22.04
CA GLU A 615 -30.52 18.27 -21.44
C GLU A 615 -29.44 18.01 -22.48
N ILE A 616 -29.77 17.59 -23.70
CA ILE A 616 -28.77 17.46 -24.79
C ILE A 616 -28.23 18.84 -25.18
N ARG A 617 -29.06 19.89 -25.15
CA ARG A 617 -28.67 21.26 -25.51
C ARG A 617 -27.92 21.98 -24.39
N HIS A 618 -28.40 21.86 -23.15
CA HIS A 618 -27.86 22.59 -21.99
C HIS A 618 -26.88 21.77 -21.13
N GLY A 619 -26.72 20.48 -21.43
CA GLY A 619 -25.89 19.53 -20.70
C GLY A 619 -26.70 18.60 -19.80
N ASP A 620 -26.22 17.35 -19.69
CA ASP A 620 -26.76 16.30 -18.82
C ASP A 620 -26.66 16.66 -17.33
N ARG A 621 -27.17 15.79 -16.44
CA ARG A 621 -27.12 16.00 -14.98
C ARG A 621 -25.70 16.19 -14.45
N LEU A 622 -24.70 15.55 -15.05
CA LEU A 622 -23.29 15.76 -14.67
C LEU A 622 -22.80 17.16 -15.05
N ALA A 623 -23.17 17.67 -16.23
CA ALA A 623 -22.87 19.03 -16.64
C ALA A 623 -23.64 20.08 -15.82
N HIS A 624 -24.84 19.75 -15.33
CA HIS A 624 -25.58 20.59 -14.40
C HIS A 624 -24.89 20.63 -13.02
N PHE A 625 -24.53 19.46 -12.48
CA PHE A 625 -23.73 19.35 -11.25
C PHE A 625 -22.42 20.14 -11.34
N ASP A 626 -21.68 20.04 -12.44
CA ASP A 626 -20.42 20.78 -12.64
C ASP A 626 -20.61 22.30 -12.51
N ARG A 627 -21.69 22.84 -13.09
CA ARG A 627 -22.00 24.27 -13.02
C ARG A 627 -22.38 24.72 -11.61
N ILE A 628 -23.18 23.93 -10.88
CA ILE A 628 -23.60 24.26 -9.51
C ILE A 628 -22.41 24.12 -8.55
N ALA A 629 -21.71 22.97 -8.59
CA ALA A 629 -20.60 22.69 -7.70
C ALA A 629 -19.47 23.71 -7.87
N ALA A 630 -19.19 24.18 -9.10
CA ALA A 630 -18.21 25.23 -9.36
C ALA A 630 -18.56 26.60 -8.73
N LYS A 631 -19.84 26.83 -8.43
CA LYS A 631 -20.34 28.02 -7.71
C LYS A 631 -20.41 27.77 -6.20
N ALA A 632 -20.96 26.62 -5.79
CA ALA A 632 -21.21 26.27 -4.39
C ALA A 632 -19.95 25.91 -3.60
N LEU A 633 -18.91 25.37 -4.26
CA LEU A 633 -17.69 24.86 -3.64
C LEU A 633 -16.43 25.53 -4.20
N PRO A 634 -16.26 26.87 -4.03
CA PRO A 634 -15.15 27.59 -4.62
C PRO A 634 -13.80 27.15 -4.03
N GLY A 635 -12.85 26.82 -4.89
CA GLY A 635 -11.50 26.35 -4.52
C GLY A 635 -11.42 24.85 -4.21
N VAL A 636 -12.56 24.20 -3.93
CA VAL A 636 -12.64 22.76 -3.67
C VAL A 636 -13.00 22.00 -4.94
N TYR A 637 -14.04 22.44 -5.64
CA TYR A 637 -14.46 21.81 -6.89
C TYR A 637 -13.64 22.35 -8.07
N LYS A 638 -12.99 21.45 -8.80
CA LYS A 638 -12.32 21.72 -10.06
C LYS A 638 -13.26 21.32 -11.21
N PRO A 639 -13.76 22.31 -11.99
CA PRO A 639 -14.60 22.01 -13.13
C PRO A 639 -13.84 21.14 -14.13
N GLY A 640 -14.54 20.23 -14.81
CA GLY A 640 -13.92 19.37 -15.82
C GLY A 640 -13.30 20.16 -16.97
N GLU A 641 -12.25 19.59 -17.57
CA GLU A 641 -11.57 20.16 -18.71
C GLU A 641 -12.47 20.18 -19.95
N PHE A 642 -12.21 21.10 -20.88
CA PHE A 642 -13.08 21.31 -22.04
C PHE A 642 -13.23 20.05 -22.91
N TYR A 643 -12.17 19.24 -23.04
CA TYR A 643 -12.16 18.05 -23.88
C TYR A 643 -12.95 16.90 -23.25
N VAL A 644 -12.89 16.70 -21.92
CA VAL A 644 -13.70 15.69 -21.21
C VAL A 644 -15.17 16.07 -21.23
N LYS A 645 -15.49 17.34 -20.92
CA LYS A 645 -16.86 17.87 -20.95
C LYS A 645 -17.46 17.82 -22.34
N GLY A 646 -16.70 18.30 -23.33
CA GLY A 646 -17.11 18.28 -24.73
C GLY A 646 -17.38 16.86 -25.20
N LEU A 647 -16.50 15.91 -24.88
CA LEU A 647 -16.70 14.51 -25.27
C LEU A 647 -17.89 13.86 -24.55
N GLN A 648 -18.14 14.19 -23.28
CA GLN A 648 -19.33 13.74 -22.55
C GLN A 648 -20.62 14.28 -23.19
N GLN A 649 -20.66 15.59 -23.51
CA GLN A 649 -21.81 16.23 -24.14
C GLN A 649 -22.06 15.75 -25.57
N LEU A 650 -20.99 15.57 -26.37
CA LEU A 650 -21.08 15.05 -27.73
C LEU A 650 -21.45 13.56 -27.76
N GLY A 651 -21.01 12.79 -26.76
CA GLY A 651 -21.35 11.37 -26.60
C GLY A 651 -22.76 11.13 -26.05
N ALA A 652 -23.30 12.06 -25.25
CA ALA A 652 -24.63 11.96 -24.64
C ALA A 652 -25.76 11.62 -25.63
N PRO A 653 -25.91 12.27 -26.80
CA PRO A 653 -26.97 11.90 -27.75
C PRO A 653 -26.76 10.50 -28.35
N LEU A 654 -25.51 10.09 -28.60
CA LEU A 654 -25.17 8.80 -29.22
C LEU A 654 -25.33 7.61 -28.26
N PHE A 655 -24.94 7.76 -27.00
CA PHE A 655 -25.04 6.69 -26.00
C PHE A 655 -26.35 6.74 -25.21
N GLY A 656 -26.81 7.95 -24.91
CA GLY A 656 -27.94 8.22 -24.04
C GLY A 656 -29.30 8.19 -24.73
N THR A 657 -29.42 8.23 -26.06
CA THR A 657 -30.76 8.13 -26.70
C THR A 657 -30.96 6.80 -27.44
N PRO A 658 -32.17 6.21 -27.45
CA PRO A 658 -32.44 4.97 -28.18
C PRO A 658 -32.10 5.06 -29.69
N ARG A 659 -32.44 6.18 -30.32
CA ARG A 659 -32.14 6.44 -31.74
C ARG A 659 -30.64 6.63 -31.98
N GLY A 660 -29.97 7.38 -31.11
CA GLY A 660 -28.51 7.56 -31.17
C GLY A 660 -27.76 6.24 -31.06
N ARG A 661 -28.20 5.33 -30.16
CA ARG A 661 -27.61 4.00 -30.01
C ARG A 661 -27.76 3.16 -31.29
N LEU A 662 -28.93 3.22 -31.93
CA LEU A 662 -29.18 2.54 -33.20
C LEU A 662 -28.24 3.05 -34.31
N ILE A 663 -28.14 4.38 -34.46
CA ILE A 663 -27.27 5.04 -35.44
C ILE A 663 -25.81 4.69 -35.19
N LEU A 664 -25.35 4.77 -33.94
CA LEU A 664 -23.97 4.45 -33.58
C LEU A 664 -23.63 2.99 -33.90
N ARG A 665 -24.52 2.07 -33.52
CA ARG A 665 -24.31 0.62 -33.64
C ARG A 665 -24.33 0.12 -35.08
N HIS A 666 -25.26 0.62 -35.90
CA HIS A 666 -25.54 0.08 -37.24
C HIS A 666 -25.02 0.94 -38.39
N LEU A 667 -24.75 2.22 -38.17
CA LEU A 667 -24.27 3.13 -39.21
C LEU A 667 -22.84 3.60 -38.91
N ILE A 668 -22.61 4.33 -37.82
CA ILE A 668 -21.32 4.99 -37.56
C ILE A 668 -20.18 3.97 -37.39
N LEU A 669 -20.35 2.96 -36.53
CA LEU A 669 -19.29 1.99 -36.25
C LEU A 669 -18.94 1.12 -37.49
N PRO A 670 -19.89 0.48 -38.20
CA PRO A 670 -19.56 -0.33 -39.37
C PRO A 670 -18.98 0.50 -40.52
N THR A 671 -19.56 1.68 -40.80
CA THR A 671 -19.06 2.57 -41.86
C THR A 671 -17.68 3.13 -41.55
N GLY A 672 -17.44 3.55 -40.30
CA GLY A 672 -16.12 4.02 -39.86
C GLY A 672 -15.05 2.95 -39.96
N LEU A 673 -15.35 1.70 -39.56
CA LEU A 673 -14.41 0.58 -39.61
C LEU A 673 -14.10 0.17 -41.06
N ALA A 674 -15.12 0.14 -41.93
CA ALA A 674 -14.95 -0.12 -43.35
C ALA A 674 -14.11 0.96 -44.04
N PHE A 675 -14.40 2.24 -43.77
CA PHE A 675 -13.67 3.37 -44.33
C PHE A 675 -12.20 3.34 -43.92
N LEU A 676 -11.93 3.15 -42.61
CA LEU A 676 -10.57 3.14 -42.09
C LEU A 676 -9.76 1.98 -42.67
N GLY A 677 -10.33 0.77 -42.73
CA GLY A 677 -9.67 -0.41 -43.31
C GLY A 677 -9.34 -0.21 -44.79
N LEU A 678 -10.31 0.23 -45.59
CA LEU A 678 -10.11 0.48 -47.02
C LEU A 678 -9.12 1.62 -47.27
N LYS A 679 -9.21 2.74 -46.54
CA LYS A 679 -8.31 3.87 -46.71
C LYS A 679 -6.87 3.54 -46.30
N THR A 680 -6.69 2.63 -45.34
CA THR A 680 -5.36 2.13 -44.99
C THR A 680 -4.77 1.32 -46.14
N LEU A 681 -5.57 0.43 -46.75
CA LEU A 681 -5.15 -0.37 -47.90
C LEU A 681 -4.86 0.52 -49.13
N ASP A 682 -5.69 1.53 -49.36
CA ASP A 682 -5.53 2.55 -50.40
C ASP A 682 -4.13 3.19 -50.35
N ILE A 683 -3.73 3.62 -49.17
CA ILE A 683 -2.46 4.31 -48.97
C ILE A 683 -1.27 3.34 -48.95
N LEU A 684 -1.44 2.14 -48.39
CA LEU A 684 -0.40 1.11 -48.42
C LEU A 684 -0.13 0.63 -49.85
N ALA A 685 -1.18 0.48 -50.66
CA ALA A 685 -1.06 0.19 -52.08
C ALA A 685 -0.32 1.33 -52.81
N GLY A 686 -0.61 2.60 -52.47
CA GLY A 686 0.09 3.76 -53.00
C GLY A 686 1.58 3.84 -52.61
N LEU A 687 2.00 3.26 -51.47
CA LEU A 687 3.40 3.17 -51.04
C LEU A 687 4.20 2.08 -51.76
N ILE A 688 3.52 1.03 -52.23
CA ILE A 688 4.14 -0.13 -52.89
C ILE A 688 4.07 0.02 -54.42
N ALA A 689 3.08 0.75 -54.93
CA ALA A 689 2.91 0.99 -56.35
C ALA A 689 4.02 1.90 -56.90
N PRO A 690 4.58 1.59 -58.09
CA PRO A 690 5.50 2.49 -58.78
C PRO A 690 4.83 3.83 -59.11
N GLU A 691 5.63 4.91 -59.19
CA GLU A 691 5.17 6.28 -59.43
C GLU A 691 4.17 6.35 -60.60
N GLY A 692 2.91 6.70 -60.30
CA GLY A 692 1.84 6.93 -61.29
C GLY A 692 0.54 6.14 -61.11
N GLY A 693 0.51 5.08 -60.29
CA GLY A 693 -0.68 4.27 -60.06
C GLY A 693 -1.53 4.74 -58.87
N SER A 694 -2.51 5.63 -59.06
CA SER A 694 -3.46 5.97 -57.99
C SER A 694 -4.55 4.91 -57.85
N VAL A 695 -4.29 3.84 -57.10
CA VAL A 695 -5.35 2.90 -56.70
C VAL A 695 -6.31 3.65 -55.78
N HIS A 696 -7.61 3.63 -56.07
CA HIS A 696 -8.66 4.24 -55.24
C HIS A 696 -9.49 3.13 -54.59
N LEU A 697 -9.01 2.57 -53.48
CA LEU A 697 -9.63 1.45 -52.76
C LEU A 697 -10.71 1.89 -51.76
N ALA A 698 -10.95 3.20 -51.58
CA ALA A 698 -11.95 3.71 -50.63
C ALA A 698 -13.12 4.49 -51.27
N PRO A 699 -13.74 4.06 -52.40
CA PRO A 699 -14.93 4.72 -52.91
C PRO A 699 -16.13 4.49 -51.99
N LEU A 700 -17.02 5.47 -51.88
CA LEU A 700 -18.15 5.46 -50.93
C LEU A 700 -19.00 4.18 -51.02
N TRP A 701 -19.26 3.66 -52.22
CA TRP A 701 -20.06 2.45 -52.42
C TRP A 701 -19.40 1.20 -51.81
N LEU A 702 -18.08 1.05 -51.92
CA LEU A 702 -17.35 -0.10 -51.38
C LEU A 702 -17.26 0.00 -49.85
N VAL A 703 -17.10 1.20 -49.32
CA VAL A 703 -17.19 1.48 -47.87
C VAL A 703 -18.55 1.06 -47.33
N LEU A 704 -19.64 1.46 -47.99
CA LEU A 704 -21.00 1.10 -47.57
C LEU A 704 -21.28 -0.41 -47.71
N LEU A 705 -20.78 -1.06 -48.76
CA LEU A 705 -20.89 -2.52 -48.95
C LEU A 705 -20.20 -3.27 -47.81
N ILE A 706 -18.94 -2.94 -47.52
CA ILE A 706 -18.18 -3.57 -46.42
C ILE A 706 -18.83 -3.26 -45.07
N ALA A 707 -19.33 -2.03 -44.87
CA ALA A 707 -20.08 -1.68 -43.67
C ALA A 707 -21.33 -2.54 -43.47
N LEU A 708 -22.09 -2.78 -44.55
CA LEU A 708 -23.25 -3.67 -44.53
C LEU A 708 -22.86 -5.11 -44.19
N LEU A 709 -21.76 -5.62 -44.75
CA LEU A 709 -21.23 -6.95 -44.44
C LEU A 709 -20.79 -7.06 -42.97
N ILE A 710 -20.07 -6.06 -42.44
CA ILE A 710 -19.69 -5.99 -41.02
C ILE A 710 -20.94 -6.00 -40.14
N ASN A 711 -21.94 -5.18 -40.48
CA ASN A 711 -23.20 -5.10 -39.74
C ASN A 711 -23.96 -6.44 -39.77
N ALA A 712 -24.01 -7.10 -40.92
CA ALA A 712 -24.62 -8.42 -41.10
C ALA A 712 -23.89 -9.49 -40.27
N PHE A 713 -22.56 -9.56 -40.31
CA PHE A 713 -21.78 -10.51 -39.52
C PHE A 713 -21.88 -10.27 -38.01
N ALA A 714 -21.89 -9.01 -37.58
CA ALA A 714 -21.88 -8.67 -36.16
C ALA A 714 -23.25 -8.90 -35.49
N TYR A 715 -24.36 -8.57 -36.17
CA TYR A 715 -25.67 -8.47 -35.52
C TYR A 715 -26.73 -9.46 -36.00
N THR A 716 -26.51 -10.18 -37.09
CA THR A 716 -27.42 -11.28 -37.49
C THR A 716 -26.97 -12.61 -36.87
N HIS A 717 -27.92 -13.50 -36.61
CA HIS A 717 -27.61 -14.84 -36.10
C HIS A 717 -26.81 -15.66 -37.12
N VAL A 718 -27.25 -15.62 -38.39
CA VAL A 718 -26.62 -16.32 -39.52
C VAL A 718 -25.19 -15.81 -39.74
N GLY A 719 -25.00 -14.48 -39.77
CA GLY A 719 -23.67 -13.88 -39.93
C GLY A 719 -22.70 -14.27 -38.81
N ARG A 720 -23.14 -14.26 -37.54
CA ARG A 720 -22.29 -14.72 -36.42
C ARG A 720 -21.96 -16.20 -36.50
N ALA A 721 -22.89 -17.04 -36.95
CA ALA A 721 -22.64 -18.46 -37.15
C ALA A 721 -21.57 -18.66 -38.24
N ILE A 722 -21.71 -17.99 -39.39
CA ILE A 722 -20.72 -18.01 -40.47
C ILE A 722 -19.35 -17.54 -39.98
N ALA A 723 -19.28 -16.39 -39.31
CA ALA A 723 -18.02 -15.84 -38.79
C ALA A 723 -17.35 -16.75 -37.75
N LYS A 724 -18.12 -17.35 -36.83
CA LYS A 724 -17.60 -18.34 -35.88
C LYS A 724 -17.06 -19.58 -36.58
N THR A 725 -17.74 -20.06 -37.61
CA THR A 725 -17.28 -21.22 -38.39
C THR A 725 -16.00 -20.89 -39.13
N ILE A 726 -15.92 -19.75 -39.81
CA ILE A 726 -14.69 -19.28 -40.47
C ILE A 726 -13.54 -19.19 -39.46
N TRP A 727 -13.76 -18.55 -38.31
CA TRP A 727 -12.74 -18.42 -37.27
C TRP A 727 -12.29 -19.79 -36.72
N ARG A 728 -13.24 -20.70 -36.46
CA ARG A 728 -12.92 -22.07 -36.02
C ARG A 728 -12.08 -22.80 -37.06
N VAL A 729 -12.47 -22.74 -38.33
CA VAL A 729 -11.72 -23.37 -39.43
C VAL A 729 -10.31 -22.79 -39.51
N VAL A 730 -10.17 -21.46 -39.54
CA VAL A 730 -8.86 -20.81 -39.59
C VAL A 730 -8.00 -21.19 -38.38
N SER A 731 -8.55 -21.07 -37.16
CA SER A 731 -7.80 -21.40 -35.93
C SER A 731 -7.41 -22.87 -35.86
N TRP A 732 -8.29 -23.77 -36.32
CA TRP A 732 -8.04 -25.20 -36.37
C TRP A 732 -6.97 -25.53 -37.40
N THR A 733 -7.04 -24.94 -38.60
CA THR A 733 -6.05 -25.14 -39.67
C THR A 733 -4.67 -24.65 -39.23
N VAL A 734 -4.58 -23.46 -38.62
CA VAL A 734 -3.31 -22.94 -38.10
C VAL A 734 -2.76 -23.83 -37.00
N ARG A 735 -3.61 -24.26 -36.05
CA ARG A 735 -3.20 -25.13 -34.94
C ARG A 735 -2.78 -26.52 -35.43
N LEU A 736 -3.46 -27.05 -36.44
CA LEU A 736 -3.12 -28.30 -37.10
C LEU A 736 -1.77 -28.20 -37.80
N LEU A 737 -1.55 -27.17 -38.62
CA LEU A 737 -0.32 -27.01 -39.40
C LEU A 737 0.90 -26.77 -38.51
N LEU A 738 0.78 -25.93 -37.47
CA LEU A 738 1.94 -25.48 -36.69
C LEU A 738 2.21 -26.28 -35.41
N PHE A 739 1.19 -26.85 -34.76
CA PHE A 739 1.35 -27.47 -33.43
C PHE A 739 0.91 -28.93 -33.37
N ASP A 740 -0.40 -29.17 -33.53
CA ASP A 740 -0.99 -30.50 -33.28
C ASP A 740 -0.59 -31.50 -34.36
N GLY A 741 -0.50 -31.07 -35.62
CA GLY A 741 -0.01 -31.90 -36.73
C GLY A 741 1.45 -32.28 -36.55
N MET A 742 2.32 -31.33 -36.16
CA MET A 742 3.74 -31.59 -35.93
C MET A 742 3.96 -32.58 -34.78
N ARG A 743 3.23 -32.41 -33.67
CA ARG A 743 3.30 -33.32 -32.51
C ARG A 743 2.76 -34.71 -32.83
N ARG A 744 1.70 -34.82 -33.62
CA ARG A 744 1.16 -36.09 -34.10
C ARG A 744 2.11 -36.76 -35.08
N LEU A 745 2.74 -36.01 -35.97
CA LEU A 745 3.77 -36.50 -36.90
C LEU A 745 4.95 -37.10 -36.15
N LEU A 746 5.48 -36.41 -35.13
CA LEU A 746 6.60 -36.89 -34.30
C LEU A 746 6.25 -38.15 -33.48
N ARG A 747 4.97 -38.34 -33.11
CA ARG A 747 4.47 -39.51 -32.38
C ARG A 747 3.95 -40.62 -33.29
N TRP A 748 3.93 -40.39 -34.60
CA TRP A 748 3.42 -41.37 -35.55
C TRP A 748 4.36 -42.58 -35.57
N ALA A 749 3.81 -43.79 -35.48
CA ALA A 749 4.58 -45.02 -35.25
C ALA A 749 5.78 -45.26 -36.20
N PRO A 750 5.77 -44.86 -37.49
CA PRO A 750 6.94 -44.96 -38.36
C PRO A 750 8.03 -43.94 -37.99
N VAL A 751 7.63 -42.69 -37.73
CA VAL A 751 8.54 -41.59 -37.35
C VAL A 751 9.12 -41.82 -35.96
N ALA A 752 8.29 -42.26 -35.01
CA ALA A 752 8.75 -42.63 -33.67
C ALA A 752 9.69 -43.84 -33.70
N ARG A 753 9.43 -44.85 -34.55
CA ARG A 753 10.36 -45.97 -34.78
C ARG A 753 11.69 -45.48 -35.34
N LEU A 754 11.65 -44.62 -36.37
CA LEU A 754 12.83 -43.99 -36.95
C LEU A 754 13.63 -43.22 -35.87
N LEU A 755 12.98 -42.30 -35.14
CA LEU A 755 13.59 -41.52 -34.05
C LEU A 755 14.14 -42.39 -32.91
N SER A 756 13.56 -43.57 -32.67
CA SER A 756 14.01 -44.52 -31.66
C SER A 756 15.18 -45.42 -32.11
N THR A 757 15.61 -45.35 -33.37
CA THR A 757 16.75 -46.13 -33.88
C THR A 757 18.03 -45.73 -33.15
N SER A 758 18.92 -46.69 -32.86
CA SER A 758 20.19 -46.44 -32.15
C SER A 758 21.05 -45.38 -32.84
N LEU A 759 21.03 -45.34 -34.17
CA LEU A 759 21.74 -44.36 -34.98
C LEU A 759 21.22 -42.94 -34.77
N ILE A 760 19.90 -42.75 -34.75
CA ILE A 760 19.28 -41.44 -34.55
C ILE A 760 19.37 -40.99 -33.08
N ARG A 761 19.26 -41.91 -32.12
CA ARG A 761 19.57 -41.61 -30.71
C ARG A 761 21.03 -41.24 -30.48
N GLY A 762 21.95 -41.89 -31.20
CA GLY A 762 23.37 -41.53 -31.20
C GLY A 762 23.61 -40.14 -31.79
N LEU A 763 22.98 -39.83 -32.92
CA LEU A 763 23.04 -38.50 -33.55
C LEU A 763 22.42 -37.42 -32.66
N ASP A 764 21.28 -37.69 -32.03
CA ASP A 764 20.61 -36.77 -31.12
C ASP A 764 21.48 -36.47 -29.89
N ARG A 765 22.02 -37.52 -29.26
CA ARG A 765 22.86 -37.41 -28.07
C ARG A 765 24.22 -36.77 -28.34
N ASN A 766 24.86 -37.06 -29.48
CA ASN A 766 26.24 -36.66 -29.72
C ASN A 766 26.38 -35.44 -30.65
N LEU A 767 25.36 -35.11 -31.45
CA LEU A 767 25.40 -33.99 -32.40
C LEU A 767 24.33 -32.94 -32.09
N VAL A 768 23.06 -33.33 -32.06
CA VAL A 768 21.92 -32.39 -31.98
C VAL A 768 21.83 -31.70 -30.62
N GLN A 769 21.86 -32.46 -29.53
CA GLN A 769 21.73 -31.89 -28.17
C GLN A 769 22.91 -30.98 -27.80
N PRO A 770 24.20 -31.34 -28.04
CA PRO A 770 25.32 -30.42 -27.81
C PRO A 770 25.24 -29.17 -28.68
N LEU A 771 24.89 -29.31 -29.97
CA LEU A 771 24.72 -28.16 -30.85
C LEU A 771 23.62 -27.21 -30.36
N PHE A 772 22.47 -27.76 -29.94
CA PHE A 772 21.35 -26.97 -29.42
C PHE A 772 21.70 -26.24 -28.13
N ILE A 773 22.32 -26.94 -27.17
CA ILE A 773 22.76 -26.34 -25.89
C ILE A 773 23.74 -25.21 -26.15
N GLY A 774 24.73 -25.43 -27.01
CA GLY A 774 25.72 -24.43 -27.35
C GLY A 774 25.16 -23.26 -28.14
N LEU A 775 24.24 -23.51 -29.08
CA LEU A 775 23.57 -22.45 -29.85
C LEU A 775 22.76 -21.56 -28.92
N LEU A 776 22.03 -22.15 -27.96
CA LEU A 776 21.26 -21.41 -26.97
C LEU A 776 22.15 -20.52 -26.07
N ILE A 777 23.39 -20.93 -25.81
CA ILE A 777 24.38 -20.15 -25.06
C ILE A 777 24.97 -19.03 -25.93
N VAL A 778 25.27 -19.29 -27.21
CA VAL A 778 25.98 -18.36 -28.10
C VAL A 778 25.05 -17.29 -28.71
N LEU A 779 23.79 -17.64 -29.01
CA LEU A 779 22.83 -16.76 -29.71
C LEU A 779 22.56 -15.40 -29.04
N PRO A 780 22.49 -15.28 -27.70
CA PRO A 780 22.37 -13.98 -27.04
C PRO A 780 23.59 -13.08 -27.23
N PHE A 781 24.81 -13.65 -27.26
CA PHE A 781 26.04 -12.90 -27.48
C PHE A 781 26.15 -12.41 -28.93
N VAL A 782 25.70 -13.22 -29.89
CA VAL A 782 25.55 -12.81 -31.29
C VAL A 782 24.52 -11.68 -31.42
N GLY A 783 23.36 -11.81 -30.75
CA GLY A 783 22.33 -10.77 -30.74
C GLY A 783 22.79 -9.44 -30.11
N LEU A 784 23.66 -9.51 -29.09
CA LEU A 784 24.26 -8.31 -28.48
C LEU A 784 25.32 -7.68 -29.37
N GLY A 785 26.14 -8.49 -30.05
CA GLY A 785 27.11 -8.01 -31.05
C GLY A 785 26.46 -7.36 -32.27
N LEU A 786 25.24 -7.77 -32.63
CA LEU A 786 24.41 -7.15 -33.67
C LEU A 786 23.87 -5.75 -33.29
N LEU A 787 23.74 -5.47 -31.99
CA LEU A 787 23.26 -4.19 -31.45
C LEU A 787 24.38 -3.17 -31.23
N ILE A 788 25.63 -3.63 -31.19
CA ILE A 788 26.84 -2.81 -31.02
C ILE A 788 27.54 -2.79 -32.38
N ASP A 789 27.31 -1.73 -33.16
CA ASP A 789 27.72 -1.58 -34.56
C ASP A 789 29.05 -2.25 -34.95
N GLY A 790 29.02 -3.06 -36.03
CA GLY A 790 30.17 -3.21 -36.94
C GLY A 790 30.81 -4.59 -37.11
N VAL A 791 30.26 -5.68 -36.56
CA VAL A 791 30.78 -7.03 -36.86
C VAL A 791 29.79 -7.80 -37.73
N GLU A 792 30.09 -7.90 -39.02
CA GLU A 792 29.44 -8.85 -39.94
C GLU A 792 29.87 -10.27 -39.57
N ILE A 793 29.24 -10.85 -38.53
CA ILE A 793 29.42 -12.27 -38.22
C ILE A 793 28.69 -13.05 -39.32
N ASP A 794 29.42 -13.77 -40.15
CA ASP A 794 28.85 -14.65 -41.17
C ASP A 794 28.00 -15.73 -40.48
N TYR A 795 26.67 -15.65 -40.60
CA TYR A 795 25.68 -16.42 -39.82
C TYR A 795 25.57 -17.91 -40.24
N GLY A 796 26.56 -18.41 -40.96
CA GLY A 796 26.60 -19.76 -41.53
C GLY A 796 27.22 -20.83 -40.61
N LEU A 797 27.88 -21.81 -41.24
CA LEU A 797 28.54 -22.96 -40.59
C LEU A 797 29.57 -22.58 -39.52
N SER A 798 30.15 -21.38 -39.61
CA SER A 798 31.14 -20.83 -38.67
C SER A 798 30.59 -20.64 -37.26
N LEU A 799 29.28 -20.38 -37.08
CA LEU A 799 28.63 -20.25 -35.76
C LEU A 799 28.33 -21.61 -35.13
N LEU A 800 28.07 -22.63 -35.95
CA LEU A 800 27.70 -23.97 -35.50
C LEU A 800 28.87 -24.69 -34.84
N ILE A 801 30.10 -24.44 -35.28
CA ILE A 801 31.33 -25.05 -34.73
C ILE A 801 31.59 -24.63 -33.27
N PRO A 802 31.70 -23.34 -32.93
CA PRO A 802 31.89 -22.91 -31.54
C PRO A 802 30.67 -23.21 -30.68
N ALA A 803 29.45 -23.13 -31.21
CA ALA A 803 28.25 -23.59 -30.52
C ALA A 803 28.38 -25.08 -30.15
N PHE A 804 28.69 -25.95 -31.12
CA PHE A 804 28.88 -27.37 -30.86
C PHE A 804 29.97 -27.65 -29.82
N ALA A 805 31.12 -26.96 -29.91
CA ALA A 805 32.22 -27.11 -28.95
C ALA A 805 31.81 -26.71 -27.52
N ILE A 806 31.19 -25.53 -27.36
CA ILE A 806 30.72 -25.01 -26.06
C ILE A 806 29.65 -25.94 -25.47
N GLY A 807 28.70 -26.39 -26.29
CA GLY A 807 27.64 -27.28 -25.83
C GLY A 807 28.14 -28.68 -25.44
N THR A 808 29.16 -29.19 -26.13
CA THR A 808 29.83 -30.45 -25.77
C THR A 808 30.57 -30.32 -24.44
N LEU A 809 31.27 -29.20 -24.22
CA LEU A 809 31.97 -28.90 -22.96
C LEU A 809 30.99 -28.74 -21.79
N ALA A 810 29.90 -27.99 -22.00
CA ALA A 810 28.86 -27.76 -21.00
C ALA A 810 28.17 -29.07 -20.59
N ARG A 811 27.97 -29.99 -21.54
CA ARG A 811 27.32 -31.28 -21.27
C ARG A 811 28.23 -32.30 -20.57
N ASN A 812 29.52 -32.35 -20.94
CA ASN A 812 30.40 -33.44 -20.52
C ASN A 812 31.22 -33.13 -19.25
N THR A 813 31.29 -31.87 -18.81
CA THR A 813 32.00 -31.48 -17.59
C THR A 813 31.08 -31.43 -16.35
N PRO A 814 31.58 -31.76 -15.14
CA PRO A 814 30.79 -31.66 -13.90
C PRO A 814 30.30 -30.24 -13.60
N ALA A 815 31.12 -29.22 -13.90
CA ALA A 815 30.76 -27.82 -13.70
C ALA A 815 29.68 -27.35 -14.70
N GLY A 816 29.80 -27.75 -15.98
CA GLY A 816 28.81 -27.43 -17.01
C GLY A 816 27.45 -28.08 -16.74
N ARG A 817 27.42 -29.34 -16.29
CA ARG A 817 26.18 -30.00 -15.87
C ARG A 817 25.51 -29.27 -14.71
N ARG A 818 26.27 -28.92 -13.66
CA ARG A 818 25.74 -28.10 -12.55
C ARG A 818 25.19 -26.76 -13.03
N MET A 819 25.85 -26.10 -13.99
CA MET A 819 25.37 -24.83 -14.55
C MET A 819 24.07 -25.00 -15.35
N LEU A 820 23.97 -26.04 -16.19
CA LEU A 820 22.75 -26.36 -16.95
C LEU A 820 21.60 -26.76 -16.03
N ASP A 821 21.87 -27.54 -14.98
CA ASP A 821 20.88 -27.94 -13.98
C ASP A 821 20.42 -26.72 -13.15
N ASN A 822 21.32 -25.81 -12.80
CA ASN A 822 20.99 -24.54 -12.14
C ASN A 822 20.19 -23.60 -13.08
N ALA A 823 20.53 -23.52 -14.36
CA ALA A 823 19.82 -22.70 -15.34
C ALA A 823 18.42 -23.27 -15.63
N ALA A 824 18.31 -24.60 -15.80
CA ALA A 824 17.03 -25.28 -16.01
C ALA A 824 16.13 -25.18 -14.76
N SER A 825 16.68 -25.36 -13.57
CA SER A 825 15.93 -25.18 -12.31
C SER A 825 15.51 -23.72 -12.12
N THR A 826 16.37 -22.74 -12.42
CA THR A 826 16.00 -21.32 -12.38
C THR A 826 14.93 -21.01 -13.42
N ALA A 827 15.05 -21.50 -14.66
CA ALA A 827 14.06 -21.31 -15.71
C ALA A 827 12.72 -21.96 -15.36
N TRP A 828 12.73 -23.16 -14.78
CA TRP A 828 11.51 -23.84 -14.34
C TRP A 828 10.87 -23.15 -13.13
N GLN A 829 11.66 -22.64 -12.19
CA GLN A 829 11.18 -21.82 -11.09
C GLN A 829 10.59 -20.50 -11.61
N VAL A 830 11.24 -19.82 -12.56
CA VAL A 830 10.73 -18.60 -13.20
C VAL A 830 9.46 -18.89 -13.98
N LEU A 831 9.39 -20.00 -14.72
CA LEU A 831 8.21 -20.40 -15.50
C LEU A 831 7.03 -20.80 -14.62
N ARG A 832 7.27 -21.58 -13.54
CA ARG A 832 6.24 -21.89 -12.53
C ARG A 832 5.77 -20.63 -11.80
N ARG A 833 6.68 -19.68 -11.55
CA ARG A 833 6.33 -18.36 -11.00
C ARG A 833 5.50 -17.55 -12.00
N LEU A 834 5.78 -17.64 -13.31
CA LEU A 834 5.03 -17.05 -14.44
C LEU A 834 3.66 -17.74 -14.67
N ASN A 835 2.89 -17.94 -13.60
CA ASN A 835 1.49 -18.37 -13.70
C ASN A 835 0.64 -17.28 -14.39
N GLN A 836 -0.51 -17.62 -14.97
CA GLN A 836 -1.50 -16.66 -15.52
C GLN A 836 -1.88 -15.60 -14.48
N THR A 837 -1.90 -16.01 -13.20
CA THR A 837 -2.12 -15.12 -12.07
C THR A 837 -1.00 -14.08 -11.91
N LEU A 838 0.25 -14.38 -12.28
CA LEU A 838 1.39 -13.43 -12.26
C LEU A 838 1.23 -12.38 -13.35
N VAL A 839 0.81 -12.76 -14.56
CA VAL A 839 0.58 -11.81 -15.66
C VAL A 839 -0.59 -10.86 -15.32
N ILE A 840 -1.73 -11.41 -14.91
CA ILE A 840 -2.88 -10.63 -14.43
C ILE A 840 -2.46 -9.76 -13.23
N GLY A 841 -1.58 -10.32 -12.41
CA GLY A 841 -0.82 -9.62 -11.39
C GLY A 841 -0.14 -8.38 -11.96
N LEU A 842 0.99 -8.55 -12.63
CA LEU A 842 1.81 -7.48 -13.19
C LEU A 842 0.98 -6.36 -13.86
N VAL A 843 -0.04 -6.72 -14.63
CA VAL A 843 -0.98 -5.78 -15.26
C VAL A 843 -1.71 -4.89 -14.24
N ARG A 844 -2.21 -5.45 -13.11
CA ARG A 844 -2.85 -4.67 -12.04
C ARG A 844 -1.85 -3.78 -11.28
N GLU A 845 -0.63 -4.25 -11.02
CA GLU A 845 0.40 -3.39 -10.39
C GLU A 845 0.77 -2.24 -11.29
N LEU A 846 0.91 -2.52 -12.58
CA LEU A 846 1.24 -1.53 -13.57
C LEU A 846 0.14 -0.46 -13.65
N LEU A 847 -1.13 -0.86 -13.60
CA LEU A 847 -2.25 0.07 -13.44
C LEU A 847 -2.17 0.87 -12.15
N HIS A 848 -1.83 0.23 -11.03
CA HIS A 848 -1.69 0.93 -9.76
C HIS A 848 -0.54 1.94 -9.80
N PHE A 849 0.60 1.57 -10.37
CA PHE A 849 1.75 2.42 -10.61
C PHE A 849 1.37 3.63 -11.46
N PHE A 850 0.73 3.44 -12.62
CA PHE A 850 0.28 4.55 -13.46
C PHE A 850 -0.71 5.45 -12.73
N LYS A 851 -1.69 4.87 -12.01
CA LYS A 851 -2.65 5.64 -11.21
C LYS A 851 -1.95 6.46 -10.14
N GLU A 852 -0.94 5.90 -9.48
CA GLU A 852 -0.14 6.57 -8.46
C GLU A 852 0.74 7.68 -9.04
N VAL A 853 1.36 7.45 -10.19
CA VAL A 853 2.15 8.46 -10.92
C VAL A 853 1.26 9.62 -11.34
N THR A 854 0.12 9.36 -11.97
CA THR A 854 -0.84 10.41 -12.35
C THR A 854 -1.35 11.15 -11.11
N ARG A 855 -1.66 10.45 -10.01
CA ARG A 855 -2.06 11.07 -8.75
C ARG A 855 -0.99 12.03 -8.21
N ARG A 856 0.27 11.60 -8.16
CA ARG A 856 1.39 12.45 -7.69
C ARG A 856 1.61 13.64 -8.60
N PHE A 857 1.49 13.44 -9.90
CA PHE A 857 1.60 14.50 -10.89
C PHE A 857 0.52 15.56 -10.71
N GLU A 858 -0.75 15.15 -10.57
CA GLU A 858 -1.86 16.05 -10.30
C GLU A 858 -1.72 16.79 -8.97
N GLN A 859 -1.24 16.10 -7.93
CA GLN A 859 -0.92 16.73 -6.64
C GLN A 859 0.19 17.77 -6.77
N GLY A 860 1.20 17.50 -7.61
CA GLY A 860 2.27 18.44 -7.94
C GLY A 860 1.74 19.71 -8.61
N LEU A 861 0.87 19.56 -9.62
CA LEU A 861 0.23 20.70 -10.29
C LEU A 861 -0.62 21.53 -9.32
N HIS A 862 -1.45 20.87 -8.51
CA HIS A 862 -2.29 21.55 -7.53
C HIS A 862 -1.48 22.24 -6.42
N ARG A 863 -0.32 21.68 -6.04
CA ARG A 863 0.58 22.32 -5.07
C ARG A 863 1.09 23.67 -5.57
N ILE A 864 1.38 23.80 -6.87
CA ILE A 864 1.82 25.06 -7.45
C ILE A 864 0.65 26.06 -7.49
N GLU A 865 -0.56 25.61 -7.87
CA GLU A 865 -1.77 26.43 -7.79
C GLU A 865 -2.00 26.97 -6.37
N GLU A 866 -1.80 26.14 -5.35
CA GLU A 866 -1.95 26.55 -3.95
C GLU A 866 -0.89 27.56 -3.49
N LEU A 867 0.33 27.50 -4.02
CA LEU A 867 1.38 28.49 -3.75
C LEU A 867 1.03 29.84 -4.37
N LEU A 868 0.36 29.81 -5.53
CA LEU A 868 -0.13 30.99 -6.24
C LEU A 868 -1.46 31.53 -5.68
N SER A 869 -2.07 30.86 -4.70
CA SER A 869 -3.28 31.36 -4.05
C SER A 869 -3.01 32.65 -3.26
N HIS A 870 -3.92 33.62 -3.40
CA HIS A 870 -3.81 34.90 -2.72
C HIS A 870 -4.30 34.81 -1.28
N GLN A 871 -3.59 35.50 -0.37
CA GLN A 871 -3.93 35.59 1.05
C GLN A 871 -4.33 37.02 1.41
N LEU A 872 -5.34 37.16 2.27
CA LEU A 872 -5.70 38.46 2.84
C LEU A 872 -4.56 38.94 3.76
N GLY A 873 -4.05 40.15 3.53
CA GLY A 873 -2.90 40.70 4.27
C GLY A 873 -1.52 40.38 3.69
N GLU A 874 -1.43 39.78 2.49
CA GLU A 874 -0.13 39.53 1.83
C GLU A 874 0.61 40.81 1.43
N SER A 875 1.94 40.73 1.33
CA SER A 875 2.77 41.87 0.91
C SER A 875 2.43 42.30 -0.52
N ARG A 876 2.57 43.60 -0.82
CA ARG A 876 2.27 44.15 -2.16
C ARG A 876 3.08 43.45 -3.26
N LEU A 877 4.33 43.09 -2.97
CA LEU A 877 5.18 42.34 -3.90
C LEU A 877 4.62 40.94 -4.16
N ALA A 878 4.26 40.20 -3.10
CA ALA A 878 3.68 38.86 -3.24
C ALA A 878 2.37 38.89 -4.05
N LEU A 879 1.51 39.90 -3.81
CA LEU A 879 0.29 40.11 -4.58
C LEU A 879 0.57 40.29 -6.07
N VAL A 880 1.50 41.18 -6.43
CA VAL A 880 1.85 41.46 -7.84
C VAL A 880 2.45 40.23 -8.52
N VAL A 881 3.40 39.56 -7.87
CA VAL A 881 4.03 38.34 -8.40
C VAL A 881 2.97 37.26 -8.63
N LYS A 882 2.14 36.96 -7.62
CA LYS A 882 1.09 35.94 -7.76
C LYS A 882 0.05 36.33 -8.83
N ALA A 883 -0.34 37.59 -8.92
CA ALA A 883 -1.32 38.05 -9.90
C ALA A 883 -0.82 37.91 -11.35
N LEU A 884 0.48 38.09 -11.59
CA LEU A 884 1.11 37.89 -12.90
C LEU A 884 1.27 36.40 -13.24
N PHE A 885 1.76 35.60 -12.28
CA PHE A 885 2.07 34.19 -12.52
C PHE A 885 0.83 33.27 -12.49
N ALA A 886 -0.21 33.57 -11.70
CA ALA A 886 -1.42 32.76 -11.62
C ALA A 886 -2.12 32.52 -12.97
N PRO A 887 -2.40 33.53 -13.83
CA PRO A 887 -3.05 33.29 -15.12
C PRO A 887 -2.17 32.48 -16.07
N VAL A 888 -0.86 32.76 -16.11
CA VAL A 888 0.12 32.01 -16.91
C VAL A 888 0.14 30.54 -16.47
N TRP A 889 0.23 30.30 -15.16
CA TRP A 889 0.21 28.96 -14.59
C TRP A 889 -1.08 28.21 -14.91
N ASN A 890 -2.26 28.84 -14.78
CA ASN A 890 -3.53 28.19 -15.11
C ASN A 890 -3.59 27.73 -16.57
N PHE A 891 -3.05 28.54 -17.50
CA PHE A 891 -2.95 28.16 -18.91
C PHE A 891 -1.96 27.00 -19.11
N THR A 892 -0.76 27.11 -18.52
CA THR A 892 0.25 26.04 -18.57
C THR A 892 -0.26 24.74 -17.96
N GLU A 893 -0.96 24.77 -16.82
CA GLU A 893 -1.58 23.62 -16.17
C GLU A 893 -2.58 22.93 -17.12
N ALA A 894 -3.43 23.70 -17.81
CA ALA A 894 -4.39 23.16 -18.76
C ALA A 894 -3.72 22.48 -19.97
N VAL A 895 -2.67 23.09 -20.52
CA VAL A 895 -1.88 22.51 -21.63
C VAL A 895 -1.18 21.23 -21.16
N ILE A 896 -0.54 21.27 -20.00
CA ILE A 896 0.14 20.12 -19.40
C ILE A 896 -0.85 18.97 -19.16
N GLN A 897 -2.02 19.26 -18.58
CA GLN A 897 -3.07 18.26 -18.34
C GLN A 897 -3.57 17.66 -19.66
N PHE A 898 -3.77 18.47 -20.70
CA PHE A 898 -4.15 17.97 -22.02
C PHE A 898 -3.09 17.01 -22.58
N TYR A 899 -1.82 17.41 -22.61
CA TYR A 899 -0.75 16.53 -23.13
C TYR A 899 -0.62 15.25 -22.32
N VAL A 900 -0.61 15.35 -20.99
CA VAL A 900 -0.42 14.18 -20.13
C VAL A 900 -1.60 13.22 -20.21
N THR A 901 -2.84 13.70 -20.07
CA THR A 901 -4.02 12.84 -20.02
C THR A 901 -4.45 12.31 -21.39
N VAL A 902 -4.37 13.15 -22.44
CA VAL A 902 -4.88 12.80 -23.77
C VAL A 902 -3.83 12.13 -24.65
N LEU A 903 -2.57 12.55 -24.55
CA LEU A 903 -1.53 12.12 -25.49
C LEU A 903 -0.51 11.17 -24.84
N VAL A 904 0.08 11.52 -23.70
CA VAL A 904 1.15 10.74 -23.06
C VAL A 904 0.63 9.52 -22.33
N GLU A 905 -0.37 9.67 -21.45
CA GLU A 905 -0.87 8.57 -20.61
C GLU A 905 -1.32 7.36 -21.46
N PRO A 906 -2.09 7.52 -22.56
CA PRO A 906 -2.49 6.38 -23.38
C PRO A 906 -1.32 5.69 -24.09
N GLN A 907 -0.22 6.41 -24.35
CA GLN A 907 0.96 5.83 -24.99
C GLN A 907 1.82 5.02 -24.04
N VAL A 908 2.05 5.54 -22.83
CA VAL A 908 2.93 4.90 -21.86
C VAL A 908 2.20 3.79 -21.11
N ASN A 909 0.89 3.94 -20.87
CA ASN A 909 0.10 2.90 -20.20
C ASN A 909 -0.19 1.74 -21.17
N PRO A 910 0.38 0.54 -20.98
CA PRO A 910 0.28 -0.53 -21.97
C PRO A 910 -1.14 -1.07 -22.17
N ILE A 911 -2.02 -0.88 -21.17
CA ILE A 911 -3.44 -1.28 -21.27
C ILE A 911 -4.23 -0.32 -22.16
N LYS A 912 -3.85 0.97 -22.15
CA LYS A 912 -4.41 1.96 -23.07
C LYS A 912 -3.72 1.88 -24.44
N HIS A 913 -2.43 1.54 -24.45
CA HIS A 913 -1.61 1.46 -25.65
C HIS A 913 -1.98 0.26 -26.54
N PHE A 914 -2.03 -0.94 -25.97
CA PHE A 914 -2.29 -2.17 -26.71
C PHE A 914 -3.78 -2.57 -26.66
N PRO A 915 -4.40 -2.91 -27.79
CA PRO A 915 -3.85 -2.89 -29.15
C PRO A 915 -4.03 -1.55 -29.88
N LEU A 916 -4.86 -0.65 -29.36
CA LEU A 916 -5.43 0.44 -30.15
C LEU A 916 -4.39 1.48 -30.59
N VAL A 917 -3.61 2.02 -29.67
CA VAL A 917 -2.58 3.03 -29.99
C VAL A 917 -1.52 2.42 -30.90
N THR A 918 -1.19 1.14 -30.73
CA THR A 918 -0.26 0.43 -31.63
C THR A 918 -0.83 0.31 -33.05
N ILE A 919 -2.12 0.00 -33.18
CA ILE A 919 -2.79 0.00 -34.49
C ILE A 919 -2.75 1.42 -35.06
N THR A 920 -3.12 2.44 -34.29
CA THR A 920 -3.10 3.84 -34.73
C THR A 920 -1.71 4.29 -35.18
N HIS A 921 -0.63 3.92 -34.50
CA HIS A 921 0.75 4.22 -34.97
C HIS A 921 1.01 3.66 -36.37
N LYS A 922 0.63 2.39 -36.61
CA LYS A 922 0.80 1.75 -37.92
C LYS A 922 -0.09 2.40 -38.99
N LEU A 923 -1.31 2.75 -38.62
CA LEU A 923 -2.26 3.43 -39.50
C LEU A 923 -1.84 4.86 -39.82
N MET A 924 -1.18 5.56 -38.91
CA MET A 924 -0.75 6.95 -39.06
C MET A 924 0.59 7.09 -39.80
N LEU A 925 1.42 6.06 -39.82
CA LEU A 925 2.73 6.06 -40.48
C LEU A 925 2.72 6.64 -41.90
N PRO A 926 1.76 6.28 -42.80
CA PRO A 926 1.77 6.85 -44.13
C PRO A 926 1.23 8.29 -44.22
N PHE A 927 0.61 8.81 -43.16
CA PHE A 927 0.11 10.19 -43.07
C PHE A 927 1.12 11.17 -42.42
N LEU A 928 2.24 10.66 -41.90
CA LEU A 928 3.22 11.47 -41.16
C LEU A 928 3.72 12.71 -41.93
N PRO A 929 4.07 12.64 -43.24
CA PRO A 929 4.55 13.81 -43.97
C PRO A 929 3.49 14.93 -44.06
N ALA A 930 2.24 14.57 -44.38
CA ALA A 930 1.13 15.52 -44.50
C ALA A 930 0.79 16.17 -43.15
N LEU A 931 0.73 15.37 -42.07
CA LEU A 931 0.47 15.88 -40.72
C LEU A 931 1.60 16.80 -40.22
N THR A 932 2.85 16.47 -40.53
CA THR A 932 4.01 17.30 -40.19
C THR A 932 3.96 18.64 -40.90
N GLY A 933 3.73 18.63 -42.22
CA GLY A 933 3.60 19.86 -42.99
C GLY A 933 2.48 20.77 -42.46
N LEU A 934 1.31 20.20 -42.17
CA LEU A 934 0.16 20.94 -41.63
C LEU A 934 0.48 21.58 -40.27
N LEU A 935 1.05 20.81 -39.33
CA LEU A 935 1.32 21.31 -37.97
C LEU A 935 2.45 22.34 -37.94
N VAL A 936 3.48 22.20 -38.78
CA VAL A 936 4.52 23.24 -38.94
C VAL A 936 3.90 24.54 -39.48
N ALA A 937 3.10 24.46 -40.54
CA ALA A 937 2.44 25.63 -41.12
C ALA A 937 1.52 26.38 -40.12
N LEU A 938 0.88 25.66 -39.21
CA LEU A 938 0.04 26.25 -38.16
C LEU A 938 0.84 26.86 -37.00
N THR A 939 2.05 26.39 -36.72
CA THR A 939 2.85 26.78 -35.54
C THR A 939 3.92 27.83 -35.83
N GLU A 940 4.48 27.84 -37.05
CA GLU A 940 5.49 28.79 -37.50
C GLU A 940 5.09 30.27 -37.32
N PRO A 941 3.82 30.69 -37.46
CA PRO A 941 3.42 32.08 -37.22
C PRO A 941 3.54 32.55 -35.77
N PHE A 942 3.55 31.63 -34.79
CA PHE A 942 3.48 31.95 -33.36
C PHE A 942 4.74 31.56 -32.58
N LEU A 943 5.54 30.63 -33.10
CA LEU A 943 6.67 30.04 -32.38
C LEU A 943 7.94 30.06 -33.24
N PRO A 944 9.11 30.44 -32.66
CA PRO A 944 10.39 30.30 -33.34
C PRO A 944 10.66 28.86 -33.78
N LYS A 945 11.36 28.66 -34.91
CA LYS A 945 11.66 27.34 -35.47
C LYS A 945 12.32 26.38 -34.48
N LEU A 946 13.19 26.90 -33.60
CA LEU A 946 13.85 26.16 -32.52
C LEU A 946 12.88 25.52 -31.52
N ILE A 947 11.66 26.06 -31.39
CA ILE A 947 10.61 25.55 -30.50
C ILE A 947 9.53 24.83 -31.32
N ALA A 948 9.16 25.37 -32.49
CA ALA A 948 8.10 24.83 -33.34
C ALA A 948 8.41 23.42 -33.84
N TYR A 949 9.60 23.17 -34.40
CA TYR A 949 9.96 21.83 -34.88
C TYR A 949 9.94 20.75 -33.79
N PRO A 950 10.63 20.90 -32.63
CA PRO A 950 10.55 19.89 -31.59
C PRO A 950 9.13 19.75 -31.02
N PHE A 951 8.37 20.85 -30.90
CA PHE A 951 6.97 20.79 -30.46
C PHE A 951 6.08 19.99 -31.43
N VAL A 952 6.21 20.22 -32.73
CA VAL A 952 5.47 19.48 -33.76
C VAL A 952 5.89 18.02 -33.78
N THR A 953 7.19 17.73 -33.76
CA THR A 953 7.71 16.35 -33.72
C THR A 953 7.18 15.58 -32.50
N VAL A 954 7.25 16.18 -31.31
CA VAL A 954 6.69 15.57 -30.08
C VAL A 954 5.18 15.39 -30.20
N THR A 955 4.46 16.38 -30.72
CA THR A 955 3.00 16.30 -30.86
C THR A 955 2.59 15.18 -31.82
N ILE A 956 3.29 15.01 -32.94
CA ILE A 956 3.01 13.95 -33.92
C ILE A 956 3.33 12.56 -33.36
N LEU A 957 4.46 12.44 -32.67
CA LEU A 957 4.84 11.20 -32.00
C LEU A 957 3.82 10.82 -30.93
N LEU A 958 3.24 11.80 -30.22
CA LEU A 958 2.24 11.59 -29.18
C LEU A 958 0.79 11.48 -29.72
N LEU A 959 0.53 11.89 -30.96
CA LEU A 959 -0.81 11.99 -31.55
C LEU A 959 -1.60 10.66 -31.58
N PRO A 960 -1.00 9.48 -31.83
CA PRO A 960 -1.70 8.20 -31.71
C PRO A 960 -2.33 7.96 -30.33
N GLY A 961 -1.81 8.61 -29.28
CA GLY A 961 -2.37 8.55 -27.93
C GLY A 961 -3.81 9.06 -27.86
N LEU A 962 -4.17 10.04 -28.71
CA LEU A 962 -5.53 10.60 -28.80
C LEU A 962 -6.57 9.51 -29.11
N ALA A 963 -6.25 8.56 -30.00
CA ALA A 963 -7.17 7.45 -30.32
C ALA A 963 -7.38 6.53 -29.11
N GLY A 964 -6.29 6.24 -28.38
CA GLY A 964 -6.31 5.54 -27.10
C GLY A 964 -7.23 6.23 -26.09
N PHE A 965 -7.04 7.53 -25.88
CA PHE A 965 -7.88 8.36 -25.02
C PHE A 965 -9.35 8.33 -25.45
N LEU A 966 -9.66 8.61 -26.71
CA LEU A 966 -11.02 8.69 -27.22
C LEU A 966 -11.80 7.39 -27.00
N VAL A 967 -11.21 6.23 -27.33
CA VAL A 967 -11.91 4.95 -27.17
C VAL A 967 -12.17 4.62 -25.71
N TRP A 968 -11.19 4.90 -24.83
CA TRP A 968 -11.37 4.66 -23.40
C TRP A 968 -12.38 5.61 -22.77
N GLU A 969 -12.34 6.90 -23.11
CA GLU A 969 -13.30 7.88 -22.60
C GLU A 969 -14.71 7.66 -23.15
N LEU A 970 -14.87 7.34 -24.44
CA LEU A 970 -16.17 7.00 -25.01
C LEU A 970 -16.75 5.71 -24.40
N LYS A 971 -15.89 4.72 -24.10
CA LYS A 971 -16.28 3.50 -23.39
C LYS A 971 -16.77 3.82 -21.97
N GLU A 972 -16.09 4.69 -21.23
CA GLU A 972 -16.51 5.08 -19.88
C GLU A 972 -17.79 5.92 -19.92
N ASN A 973 -17.91 6.87 -20.86
CA ASN A 973 -19.13 7.64 -21.07
C ASN A 973 -20.33 6.73 -21.38
N ARG A 974 -20.13 5.71 -22.24
CA ARG A 974 -21.15 4.69 -22.51
C ARG A 974 -21.56 3.92 -21.25
N ARG A 975 -20.62 3.63 -20.35
CA ARG A 975 -20.88 2.91 -19.09
C ARG A 975 -21.78 3.71 -18.15
N ILE A 976 -21.69 5.03 -18.15
CA ILE A 976 -22.56 5.90 -17.33
C ILE A 976 -24.01 5.84 -17.81
N TYR A 977 -24.22 5.85 -19.12
CA TYR A 977 -25.53 5.68 -19.77
C TYR A 977 -25.97 4.21 -19.86
N ALA A 978 -25.26 3.28 -19.20
CA ALA A 978 -25.57 1.85 -19.22
C ALA A 978 -26.98 1.56 -18.70
N ALA A 979 -27.52 2.39 -17.79
CA ALA A 979 -28.87 2.26 -17.22
C ALA A 979 -30.00 2.13 -18.25
N ASN A 980 -29.77 2.53 -19.51
CA ASN A 980 -30.78 2.55 -20.55
C ASN A 980 -30.69 1.38 -21.57
N HIS A 981 -29.86 0.36 -21.32
CA HIS A 981 -29.55 -0.73 -22.26
C HIS A 981 -30.41 -2.01 -22.08
N ALA A 982 -31.54 -1.96 -21.35
CA ALA A 982 -32.34 -3.13 -20.93
C ALA A 982 -32.96 -4.01 -22.04
N GLY A 983 -32.72 -3.73 -23.34
CA GLY A 983 -33.33 -4.45 -24.47
C GLY A 983 -32.45 -5.49 -25.15
N THR A 984 -31.22 -5.74 -24.70
CA THR A 984 -30.30 -6.67 -25.38
C THR A 984 -29.93 -7.85 -24.49
N ASN A 985 -30.58 -9.00 -24.70
CA ASN A 985 -30.14 -10.30 -24.18
C ASN A 985 -28.64 -10.51 -24.47
N PRO A 986 -27.79 -10.73 -23.46
CA PRO A 986 -26.38 -11.03 -23.70
C PRO A 986 -26.25 -12.42 -24.35
N VAL A 987 -25.56 -12.50 -25.48
CA VAL A 987 -25.16 -13.78 -26.08
C VAL A 987 -23.65 -13.94 -25.91
N GLY A 988 -23.20 -14.73 -24.94
CA GLY A 988 -21.80 -15.15 -24.77
C GLY A 988 -21.23 -15.08 -23.34
N HIS A 989 -19.96 -15.47 -23.17
CA HIS A 989 -19.16 -15.47 -21.92
C HIS A 989 -18.93 -14.07 -21.28
N GLU A 990 -19.75 -13.06 -21.60
CA GLU A 990 -19.68 -11.71 -21.02
C GLU A 990 -20.79 -11.45 -19.96
N ALA A 991 -21.32 -12.50 -19.33
CA ALA A 991 -22.36 -12.43 -18.28
C ALA A 991 -21.91 -11.73 -16.97
N ALA A 992 -20.75 -11.07 -16.94
CA ALA A 992 -20.20 -10.40 -15.77
C ALA A 992 -20.07 -8.88 -15.94
N ARG A 993 -20.78 -8.28 -16.91
CA ARG A 993 -20.78 -6.82 -17.15
C ARG A 993 -22.13 -6.21 -16.86
N ILE A 994 -22.16 -5.37 -15.82
CA ILE A 994 -22.97 -4.15 -15.63
C ILE A 994 -24.16 -4.06 -16.57
N GLU A 995 -25.28 -4.65 -16.15
CA GLU A 995 -26.55 -4.63 -16.86
C GLU A 995 -27.43 -3.46 -16.39
N ALA A 996 -28.36 -3.05 -17.26
CA ALA A 996 -29.15 -1.83 -17.15
C ALA A 996 -30.38 -2.02 -16.26
N VAL A 997 -30.65 -1.10 -15.32
CA VAL A 997 -31.77 -1.18 -14.38
C VAL A 997 -32.72 -0.01 -14.58
N ARG A 998 -33.98 -0.27 -14.93
CA ARG A 998 -35.03 0.76 -14.80
C ARG A 998 -35.43 0.89 -13.33
N ARG A 999 -35.89 2.07 -12.92
CA ARG A 999 -36.40 2.31 -11.56
C ARG A 999 -37.49 1.30 -11.14
N SER A 1000 -38.32 0.83 -12.07
CA SER A 1000 -39.36 -0.18 -11.85
C SER A 1000 -38.79 -1.58 -11.57
N ASP A 1001 -37.63 -1.90 -12.12
CA ASP A 1001 -37.06 -3.26 -12.17
C ASP A 1001 -35.92 -3.41 -11.15
N LEU A 1002 -35.72 -2.40 -10.29
CA LEU A 1002 -34.63 -2.34 -9.32
C LEU A 1002 -34.69 -3.50 -8.31
N SER A 1003 -35.91 -3.93 -7.94
CA SER A 1003 -36.13 -5.07 -7.05
C SER A 1003 -35.69 -6.41 -7.66
N SER A 1004 -35.81 -6.58 -8.98
CA SER A 1004 -35.49 -7.83 -9.69
C SER A 1004 -34.07 -7.88 -10.28
N THR A 1005 -33.27 -6.83 -10.11
CA THR A 1005 -31.93 -6.75 -10.72
C THR A 1005 -30.85 -7.44 -9.87
N PRO A 1006 -29.93 -8.21 -10.49
CA PRO A 1006 -28.70 -8.65 -9.85
C PRO A 1006 -27.93 -7.50 -9.18
N ILE A 1007 -27.54 -7.70 -7.92
CA ILE A 1007 -26.80 -6.68 -7.15
C ILE A 1007 -25.32 -6.72 -7.53
N GLU A 1008 -24.79 -5.61 -8.02
CA GLU A 1008 -23.36 -5.49 -8.35
C GLU A 1008 -22.48 -5.42 -7.08
N PRO A 1009 -21.37 -6.16 -7.00
CA PRO A 1009 -20.41 -6.04 -5.90
C PRO A 1009 -19.86 -4.61 -5.77
N ALA A 1010 -19.83 -4.11 -4.54
CA ALA A 1010 -19.29 -2.82 -4.22
C ALA A 1010 -17.76 -2.79 -4.32
N VAL A 1011 -17.25 -1.62 -4.66
CA VAL A 1011 -15.84 -1.26 -4.50
C VAL A 1011 -15.65 -0.76 -3.06
N ILE A 1012 -14.66 -1.31 -2.35
CA ILE A 1012 -14.42 -1.07 -0.92
C ILE A 1012 -13.08 -0.36 -0.69
N GLY A 1013 -11.98 -0.94 -1.20
CA GLY A 1013 -10.63 -0.42 -0.92
C GLY A 1013 -10.23 0.79 -1.76
N SER A 1014 -9.21 1.52 -1.29
CA SER A 1014 -8.57 2.66 -1.98
C SER A 1014 -8.05 2.31 -3.39
N HIS A 1015 -7.75 1.03 -3.62
CA HIS A 1015 -7.29 0.47 -4.88
C HIS A 1015 -8.41 0.07 -5.84
N GLY A 1016 -9.69 0.28 -5.48
CA GLY A 1016 -10.81 -0.09 -6.35
C GLY A 1016 -11.19 -1.57 -6.26
N GLU A 1017 -10.86 -2.24 -5.15
CA GLU A 1017 -11.08 -3.67 -4.95
C GLU A 1017 -12.48 -4.00 -4.43
N THR A 1018 -13.00 -5.16 -4.82
CA THR A 1018 -14.22 -5.76 -4.24
C THR A 1018 -13.88 -6.56 -2.99
N MET A 1019 -14.88 -6.93 -2.18
CA MET A 1019 -14.67 -7.80 -1.00
C MET A 1019 -13.91 -9.08 -1.34
N ARG A 1020 -14.27 -9.71 -2.47
CA ARG A 1020 -13.55 -10.89 -2.99
C ARG A 1020 -12.11 -10.55 -3.32
N GLY A 1021 -11.85 -9.38 -3.91
CA GLY A 1021 -10.50 -8.88 -4.14
C GLY A 1021 -9.70 -8.66 -2.85
N MET A 1022 -10.36 -8.26 -1.76
CA MET A 1022 -9.72 -8.03 -0.46
C MET A 1022 -9.35 -9.32 0.27
N LEU A 1023 -10.24 -10.30 0.27
CA LEU A 1023 -10.07 -11.58 0.98
C LEU A 1023 -9.31 -12.62 0.15
N ARG A 1024 -9.57 -12.69 -1.16
CA ARG A 1024 -8.94 -13.70 -2.03
C ARG A 1024 -7.52 -13.34 -2.35
N ARG A 1025 -6.61 -14.16 -1.86
CA ARG A 1025 -5.19 -14.06 -2.18
C ARG A 1025 -4.92 -14.18 -3.67
N GLY A 1026 -4.08 -13.29 -4.17
CA GLY A 1026 -3.59 -13.28 -5.55
C GLY A 1026 -2.42 -12.32 -5.66
N PHE A 1027 -1.88 -12.13 -6.86
CA PHE A 1027 -0.73 -11.24 -7.03
C PHE A 1027 -1.02 -9.80 -6.61
N HIS A 1028 -2.22 -9.27 -6.89
CA HIS A 1028 -2.71 -7.95 -6.42
C HIS A 1028 -4.13 -7.99 -5.88
N SER A 1029 -4.52 -9.14 -5.35
CA SER A 1029 -5.68 -9.31 -4.47
C SER A 1029 -5.19 -9.89 -3.15
N GLY A 1030 -6.06 -9.95 -2.15
CA GLY A 1030 -5.70 -10.39 -0.81
C GLY A 1030 -5.04 -9.26 -0.03
N THR A 1031 -5.57 -8.04 -0.09
CA THR A 1031 -5.06 -6.93 0.73
C THR A 1031 -5.08 -7.29 2.21
N LEU A 1032 -6.12 -7.97 2.67
CA LEU A 1032 -6.24 -8.44 4.05
C LEU A 1032 -5.20 -9.52 4.40
N PRO A 1033 -5.15 -10.70 3.73
CA PRO A 1033 -4.18 -11.73 4.06
C PRO A 1033 -2.73 -11.25 3.90
N LYS A 1034 -2.42 -10.38 2.94
CA LYS A 1034 -1.08 -9.79 2.77
C LYS A 1034 -0.71 -8.79 3.86
N ALA A 1035 -1.68 -8.06 4.40
CA ALA A 1035 -1.43 -7.18 5.54
C ALA A 1035 -1.02 -8.01 6.76
N PHE A 1036 -1.70 -9.14 7.01
CA PHE A 1036 -1.30 -10.10 8.04
C PHE A 1036 0.04 -10.79 7.75
N ASP A 1037 0.34 -11.14 6.50
CA ASP A 1037 1.66 -11.68 6.13
C ASP A 1037 2.79 -10.74 6.47
N ARG A 1038 2.59 -9.45 6.20
CA ARG A 1038 3.57 -8.43 6.48
C ARG A 1038 3.78 -8.30 7.98
N LEU A 1039 2.70 -8.29 8.77
CA LEU A 1039 2.78 -8.28 10.23
C LEU A 1039 3.54 -9.51 10.74
N ARG A 1040 3.13 -10.72 10.33
CA ARG A 1040 3.80 -11.98 10.70
C ARG A 1040 5.26 -11.99 10.29
N ARG A 1041 5.60 -11.50 9.09
CA ARG A 1041 6.98 -11.41 8.61
C ARG A 1041 7.83 -10.50 9.50
N VAL A 1042 7.33 -9.32 9.85
CA VAL A 1042 8.04 -8.39 10.74
C VAL A 1042 8.25 -9.03 12.12
N LEU A 1043 7.22 -9.66 12.68
CA LEU A 1043 7.33 -10.35 13.96
C LEU A 1043 8.30 -11.52 13.90
N ARG A 1044 8.31 -12.32 12.82
CA ARG A 1044 9.28 -13.41 12.64
C ARG A 1044 10.72 -12.92 12.50
N GLU A 1045 10.94 -11.87 11.70
CA GLU A 1045 12.25 -11.24 11.55
C GLU A 1045 12.72 -10.74 12.92
N GLU A 1046 11.86 -10.07 13.69
CA GLU A 1046 12.16 -9.63 15.05
C GLU A 1046 12.45 -10.78 16.02
N ILE A 1047 11.67 -11.86 16.01
CA ILE A 1047 11.88 -13.04 16.87
C ILE A 1047 13.20 -13.74 16.53
N ARG A 1048 13.51 -13.88 15.24
CA ARG A 1048 14.76 -14.52 14.78
C ARG A 1048 15.98 -13.66 15.05
N ASP A 1049 15.86 -12.36 14.78
CA ASP A 1049 16.97 -11.42 14.84
C ASP A 1049 17.11 -10.82 16.24
N GLU A 1050 16.17 -11.05 17.17
CA GLU A 1050 16.14 -10.49 18.53
C GLU A 1050 16.42 -8.97 18.55
N VAL A 1051 15.94 -8.27 17.52
CA VAL A 1051 16.11 -6.83 17.32
C VAL A 1051 14.74 -6.23 16.98
N PRO A 1052 14.30 -5.16 17.66
CA PRO A 1052 13.02 -4.54 17.37
C PRO A 1052 13.05 -3.77 16.04
N TYR A 1053 11.98 -3.91 15.26
CA TYR A 1053 11.80 -3.19 13.98
C TYR A 1053 10.61 -2.21 14.03
N PRO A 1054 10.70 -1.11 14.81
CA PRO A 1054 9.55 -0.26 15.14
C PRO A 1054 8.90 0.41 13.92
N HIS A 1055 9.67 0.81 12.91
CA HIS A 1055 9.11 1.41 11.70
C HIS A 1055 8.34 0.40 10.84
N ARG A 1056 8.88 -0.81 10.66
CA ARG A 1056 8.23 -1.86 9.86
C ARG A 1056 6.96 -2.37 10.54
N LEU A 1057 6.98 -2.48 11.88
CA LEU A 1057 5.81 -2.88 12.66
C LEU A 1057 4.68 -1.85 12.54
N ARG A 1058 4.99 -0.55 12.67
CA ARG A 1058 4.02 0.54 12.49
C ARG A 1058 3.45 0.59 11.08
N GLU A 1059 4.29 0.36 10.06
CA GLU A 1059 3.80 0.26 8.68
C GLU A 1059 2.80 -0.91 8.52
N ALA A 1060 3.07 -2.06 9.15
CA ALA A 1060 2.16 -3.20 9.13
C ALA A 1060 0.83 -2.91 9.87
N GLN A 1061 0.90 -2.29 11.06
CA GLN A 1061 -0.28 -1.85 11.82
C GLN A 1061 -1.14 -0.86 11.02
N ARG A 1062 -0.51 0.16 10.40
CA ARG A 1062 -1.22 1.15 9.58
C ARG A 1062 -1.99 0.49 8.44
N ARG A 1063 -1.36 -0.44 7.72
CA ARG A 1063 -2.02 -1.17 6.62
C ARG A 1063 -3.25 -1.94 7.10
N LEU A 1064 -3.16 -2.61 8.26
CA LEU A 1064 -4.32 -3.29 8.85
C LEU A 1064 -5.41 -2.29 9.26
N ALA A 1065 -5.05 -1.16 9.88
CA ALA A 1065 -5.99 -0.11 10.26
C ALA A 1065 -6.66 0.56 9.05
N GLU A 1066 -5.96 0.68 7.92
CA GLU A 1066 -6.53 1.17 6.65
C GLU A 1066 -7.58 0.19 6.09
N VAL A 1067 -7.29 -1.12 6.14
CA VAL A 1067 -8.23 -2.18 5.73
C VAL A 1067 -9.44 -2.23 6.68
N GLU A 1068 -9.22 -2.16 7.98
CA GLU A 1068 -10.27 -2.07 9.00
C GLU A 1068 -11.18 -0.88 8.72
N ARG A 1069 -10.61 0.32 8.53
CA ARG A 1069 -11.36 1.54 8.22
C ARG A 1069 -12.15 1.41 6.92
N ALA A 1070 -11.58 0.81 5.87
CA ALA A 1070 -12.29 0.60 4.61
C ALA A 1070 -13.50 -0.34 4.78
N LEU A 1071 -13.35 -1.41 5.57
CA LEU A 1071 -14.43 -2.35 5.89
C LEU A 1071 -15.49 -1.71 6.80
N CYS A 1072 -15.09 -0.93 7.82
CA CYS A 1072 -16.01 -0.13 8.63
C CYS A 1072 -16.87 0.77 7.75
N VAL A 1073 -16.23 1.54 6.86
CA VAL A 1073 -16.92 2.49 5.98
C VAL A 1073 -17.86 1.77 5.03
N PHE A 1074 -17.46 0.63 4.47
CA PHE A 1074 -18.33 -0.18 3.63
C PHE A 1074 -19.56 -0.68 4.39
N CYS A 1075 -19.36 -1.29 5.56
CA CYS A 1075 -20.45 -1.85 6.35
C CYS A 1075 -21.39 -0.77 6.89
N ASP A 1076 -20.84 0.35 7.36
CA ASP A 1076 -21.63 1.49 7.83
C ASP A 1076 -22.46 2.12 6.70
N ARG A 1077 -21.89 2.30 5.51
CA ARG A 1077 -22.59 2.95 4.39
C ARG A 1077 -23.63 2.06 3.71
N GLU A 1078 -23.36 0.76 3.58
CA GLU A 1078 -24.23 -0.16 2.84
C GLU A 1078 -25.29 -0.82 3.73
N LEU A 1079 -24.98 -1.11 5.01
CA LEU A 1079 -25.92 -1.75 5.94
C LEU A 1079 -26.28 -0.87 7.13
N GLY A 1080 -25.29 -0.32 7.86
CA GLY A 1080 -25.54 0.46 9.08
C GLY A 1080 -26.46 1.67 8.85
N TYR A 1081 -26.23 2.41 7.76
CA TYR A 1081 -27.07 3.53 7.36
C TYR A 1081 -28.45 3.08 6.85
N ALA A 1082 -28.54 1.95 6.13
CA ALA A 1082 -29.83 1.41 5.67
C ALA A 1082 -30.75 1.12 6.87
N LEU A 1083 -30.22 0.41 7.87
CA LEU A 1083 -30.94 0.10 9.11
C LEU A 1083 -31.29 1.36 9.91
N ARG A 1084 -30.38 2.32 10.04
CA ARG A 1084 -30.67 3.62 10.70
C ARG A 1084 -31.80 4.40 10.00
N ARG A 1085 -32.01 4.20 8.69
CA ARG A 1085 -33.14 4.81 7.98
C ARG A 1085 -34.45 4.08 8.26
N ARG A 1086 -34.43 2.77 8.54
CA ARG A 1086 -35.60 2.01 9.01
C ARG A 1086 -36.11 2.49 10.37
N CYS A 1087 -35.25 3.08 11.21
CA CYS A 1087 -35.68 3.66 12.49
C CYS A 1087 -36.69 4.81 12.36
N ALA A 1088 -36.75 5.45 11.18
CA ALA A 1088 -37.70 6.52 10.91
C ALA A 1088 -38.97 6.00 10.20
N GLU A 1089 -39.06 4.70 9.88
CA GLU A 1089 -40.22 4.12 9.22
C GLU A 1089 -41.25 3.67 10.27
N PRO A 1090 -42.54 4.08 10.16
CA PRO A 1090 -43.55 3.80 11.18
C PRO A 1090 -43.87 2.30 11.36
N ASN A 1091 -43.49 1.46 10.39
CA ASN A 1091 -43.74 0.02 10.39
C ASN A 1091 -42.55 -0.81 10.93
N CYS A 1092 -41.49 -0.16 11.46
CA CYS A 1092 -40.35 -0.82 12.06
C CYS A 1092 -40.23 -0.42 13.54
N GLY A 1093 -40.17 -1.38 14.46
CA GLY A 1093 -39.96 -1.13 15.89
C GLY A 1093 -38.52 -0.76 16.27
N LEU A 1094 -37.65 -0.52 15.28
CA LEU A 1094 -36.23 -0.21 15.47
C LEU A 1094 -36.06 1.26 15.86
N VAL A 1095 -35.32 1.56 16.93
CA VAL A 1095 -35.11 2.94 17.41
C VAL A 1095 -33.68 3.39 17.16
N ARG A 1096 -32.70 2.55 17.51
CA ARG A 1096 -31.28 2.88 17.43
C ARG A 1096 -30.50 1.70 16.85
N VAL A 1097 -29.47 2.01 16.07
CA VAL A 1097 -28.55 1.03 15.51
C VAL A 1097 -27.13 1.52 15.73
N GLU A 1098 -26.32 0.71 16.40
CA GLU A 1098 -24.90 0.97 16.60
C GLU A 1098 -24.08 -0.07 15.84
N THR A 1099 -23.09 0.40 15.07
CA THR A 1099 -22.23 -0.48 14.28
C THR A 1099 -20.89 -0.62 15.00
N GLY A 1100 -20.56 -1.85 15.40
CA GLY A 1100 -19.29 -2.17 16.06
C GLY A 1100 -18.10 -2.09 15.11
N ARG A 1101 -16.90 -2.22 15.66
CA ARG A 1101 -15.66 -2.31 14.86
C ARG A 1101 -15.51 -3.73 14.30
N PRO A 1102 -15.15 -3.89 13.01
CA PRO A 1102 -14.94 -5.19 12.42
C PRO A 1102 -13.67 -5.82 12.98
N ARG A 1103 -13.77 -7.06 13.47
CA ARG A 1103 -12.62 -7.87 13.85
C ARG A 1103 -12.11 -8.60 12.60
N LEU A 1104 -10.87 -8.31 12.20
CA LEU A 1104 -10.28 -8.89 10.99
C LEU A 1104 -9.58 -10.22 11.27
N SER A 1105 -9.57 -11.09 10.26
CA SER A 1105 -8.81 -12.35 10.22
C SER A 1105 -8.10 -12.49 8.87
N SER A 1106 -7.22 -13.47 8.67
CA SER A 1106 -6.45 -13.55 7.41
C SER A 1106 -7.37 -13.70 6.18
N ASN A 1107 -8.44 -14.50 6.30
CA ASN A 1107 -9.34 -14.85 5.19
C ASN A 1107 -10.83 -14.53 5.48
N ALA A 1108 -11.10 -13.79 6.55
CA ALA A 1108 -12.46 -13.44 6.99
C ALA A 1108 -12.48 -12.12 7.77
N PHE A 1109 -13.67 -11.57 8.00
CA PHE A 1109 -13.89 -10.56 9.03
C PHE A 1109 -15.27 -10.72 9.67
N ASP A 1110 -15.35 -10.30 10.93
CA ASP A 1110 -16.58 -10.30 11.71
C ASP A 1110 -17.02 -8.88 12.02
N LEU A 1111 -18.30 -8.59 11.89
CA LEU A 1111 -18.92 -7.31 12.28
C LEU A 1111 -20.09 -7.58 13.23
N THR A 1112 -20.19 -6.80 14.30
CA THR A 1112 -21.36 -6.81 15.19
C THR A 1112 -22.15 -5.53 15.01
N LEU A 1113 -23.47 -5.64 14.86
CA LEU A 1113 -24.41 -4.52 14.95
C LEU A 1113 -25.33 -4.71 16.16
N GLU A 1114 -25.54 -3.65 16.92
CA GLU A 1114 -26.48 -3.61 18.04
C GLU A 1114 -27.76 -2.91 17.59
N LEU A 1115 -28.88 -3.62 17.67
CA LEU A 1115 -30.20 -3.13 17.29
C LEU A 1115 -31.05 -2.91 18.55
N TYR A 1116 -31.54 -1.70 18.74
CA TYR A 1116 -32.38 -1.35 19.89
C TYR A 1116 -33.84 -1.21 19.45
N ALA A 1117 -34.73 -1.95 20.10
CA ALA A 1117 -36.18 -1.95 19.84
C ALA A 1117 -36.92 -0.96 20.76
N ALA A 1118 -38.08 -0.47 20.32
CA ALA A 1118 -38.87 0.54 21.02
C ALA A 1118 -39.44 0.07 22.37
N ASP A 1119 -39.64 -1.24 22.53
CA ASP A 1119 -40.31 -1.85 23.70
C ASP A 1119 -39.34 -2.30 24.82
N THR A 1120 -38.08 -1.87 24.75
CA THR A 1120 -37.05 -2.28 25.72
C THR A 1120 -37.19 -1.51 27.04
N ALA A 1121 -37.74 -2.16 28.07
CA ALA A 1121 -37.67 -1.68 29.45
C ALA A 1121 -36.25 -1.70 30.05
N ASP A 1122 -35.28 -2.35 29.37
CA ASP A 1122 -33.98 -2.76 29.93
C ASP A 1122 -32.75 -2.37 29.08
N ASP A 1123 -32.89 -1.57 28.00
CA ASP A 1123 -31.82 -1.12 27.06
C ASP A 1123 -30.90 -2.27 26.54
N ARG A 1124 -31.41 -3.51 26.50
CA ARG A 1124 -30.65 -4.68 26.00
C ARG A 1124 -30.68 -4.72 24.47
N PRO A 1125 -29.54 -4.66 23.77
CA PRO A 1125 -29.52 -4.72 22.32
C PRO A 1125 -29.76 -6.13 21.78
N ILE A 1126 -30.38 -6.21 20.61
CA ILE A 1126 -30.35 -7.40 19.76
C ILE A 1126 -29.04 -7.36 18.97
N GLU A 1127 -28.15 -8.31 19.24
CA GLU A 1127 -26.85 -8.41 18.58
C GLU A 1127 -26.95 -9.18 17.27
N LEU A 1128 -26.63 -8.51 16.17
CA LEU A 1128 -26.54 -9.06 14.83
C LEU A 1128 -25.07 -9.19 14.42
N ARG A 1129 -24.54 -10.42 14.46
CA ARG A 1129 -23.16 -10.72 14.09
C ARG A 1129 -23.07 -11.26 12.66
N LEU A 1130 -22.25 -10.60 11.84
CA LEU A 1130 -22.03 -10.91 10.42
C LEU A 1130 -20.59 -11.40 10.24
N CYS A 1131 -20.42 -12.64 9.80
CA CYS A 1131 -19.12 -13.21 9.46
C CYS A 1131 -19.04 -13.41 7.95
N VAL A 1132 -18.19 -12.63 7.27
CA VAL A 1132 -17.90 -12.82 5.84
C VAL A 1132 -16.57 -13.55 5.72
N TYR A 1133 -16.61 -14.73 5.10
CA TYR A 1133 -15.43 -15.58 4.94
C TYR A 1133 -15.28 -16.12 3.53
N LEU A 1134 -14.03 -16.40 3.16
CA LEU A 1134 -13.68 -17.03 1.89
C LEU A 1134 -13.50 -18.54 2.09
N GLU A 1135 -14.30 -19.32 1.37
CA GLU A 1135 -14.09 -20.76 1.21
C GLU A 1135 -13.91 -21.01 -0.28
N GLU A 1136 -12.68 -21.29 -0.70
CA GLU A 1136 -12.33 -21.25 -2.12
C GLU A 1136 -13.22 -22.18 -2.97
N PRO A 1137 -13.82 -21.68 -4.07
CA PRO A 1137 -13.55 -20.40 -4.73
C PRO A 1137 -14.45 -19.23 -4.29
N ASP A 1138 -15.48 -19.43 -3.48
CA ASP A 1138 -16.60 -18.50 -3.30
C ASP A 1138 -16.60 -17.80 -1.92
N LEU A 1139 -17.39 -16.73 -1.81
CA LEU A 1139 -17.57 -15.96 -0.57
C LEU A 1139 -18.90 -16.32 0.07
N PHE A 1140 -18.90 -16.45 1.39
CA PHE A 1140 -20.06 -16.76 2.19
C PHE A 1140 -20.26 -15.69 3.27
N LEU A 1141 -21.52 -15.49 3.67
CA LEU A 1141 -21.92 -14.64 4.79
C LEU A 1141 -22.72 -15.52 5.75
N LYS A 1142 -22.23 -15.63 6.98
CA LYS A 1142 -22.97 -16.21 8.11
C LYS A 1142 -23.54 -15.09 8.95
N VAL A 1143 -24.84 -15.15 9.25
CA VAL A 1143 -25.54 -14.20 10.12
C VAL A 1143 -25.94 -14.93 11.40
N GLU A 1144 -25.52 -14.42 12.55
CA GLU A 1144 -25.91 -14.91 13.87
C GLU A 1144 -26.69 -13.80 14.58
N VAL A 1145 -27.89 -14.12 15.07
CA VAL A 1145 -28.72 -13.20 15.85
C VAL A 1145 -28.80 -13.71 17.27
N SER A 1146 -28.50 -12.86 18.24
CA SER A 1146 -28.66 -13.13 19.68
C SER A 1146 -29.36 -11.96 20.39
N GLY A 1147 -29.89 -12.19 21.59
CA GLY A 1147 -30.74 -11.23 22.31
C GLY A 1147 -32.26 -11.41 22.05
N PRO A 1148 -33.10 -10.45 22.47
CA PRO A 1148 -34.56 -10.57 22.48
C PRO A 1148 -35.18 -10.36 21.09
N LYS A 1149 -35.16 -11.39 20.23
CA LYS A 1149 -35.58 -11.31 18.82
C LYS A 1149 -37.03 -10.91 18.60
N ASP A 1150 -37.91 -11.24 19.54
CA ASP A 1150 -39.36 -11.06 19.42
C ASP A 1150 -39.79 -9.59 19.47
N GLU A 1151 -38.95 -8.70 20.00
CA GLU A 1151 -39.26 -7.28 20.22
C GLU A 1151 -39.31 -6.42 18.94
N LEU A 1152 -38.63 -6.83 17.86
CA LEU A 1152 -38.64 -6.06 16.59
C LEU A 1152 -39.89 -6.31 15.74
N GLY A 1153 -40.66 -7.37 16.01
CA GLY A 1153 -41.81 -7.78 15.23
C GLY A 1153 -41.48 -8.33 13.82
N ALA A 1154 -42.34 -9.21 13.29
CA ALA A 1154 -42.17 -9.83 11.97
C ALA A 1154 -42.00 -8.84 10.78
N PRO A 1155 -42.73 -7.71 10.68
CA PRO A 1155 -42.58 -6.80 9.54
C PRO A 1155 -41.23 -6.09 9.53
N CYS A 1156 -40.69 -5.69 10.68
CA CYS A 1156 -39.36 -5.05 10.75
C CYS A 1156 -38.26 -6.05 10.40
N TRP A 1157 -38.36 -7.31 10.85
CA TRP A 1157 -37.42 -8.38 10.45
C TRP A 1157 -37.41 -8.66 8.94
N ALA A 1158 -38.56 -8.53 8.26
CA ALA A 1158 -38.61 -8.65 6.80
C ALA A 1158 -37.84 -7.52 6.10
N LEU A 1159 -37.90 -6.29 6.63
CA LEU A 1159 -37.13 -5.15 6.13
C LEU A 1159 -35.63 -5.33 6.39
N VAL A 1160 -35.24 -5.76 7.61
CA VAL A 1160 -33.84 -6.08 7.97
C VAL A 1160 -33.28 -7.17 7.05
N ARG A 1161 -34.04 -8.23 6.77
CA ARG A 1161 -33.65 -9.29 5.84
C ARG A 1161 -33.43 -8.75 4.42
N SER A 1162 -34.31 -7.88 3.93
CA SER A 1162 -34.15 -7.25 2.62
C SER A 1162 -32.86 -6.42 2.52
N ASP A 1163 -32.53 -5.66 3.57
CA ASP A 1163 -31.30 -4.88 3.61
C ASP A 1163 -30.05 -5.78 3.71
N LEU A 1164 -30.13 -6.92 4.41
CA LEU A 1164 -29.07 -7.95 4.45
C LEU A 1164 -28.86 -8.63 3.10
N GLU A 1165 -29.92 -8.93 2.35
CA GLU A 1165 -29.82 -9.48 0.99
C GLU A 1165 -29.09 -8.49 0.07
N VAL A 1166 -29.44 -7.21 0.13
CA VAL A 1166 -28.73 -6.15 -0.60
C VAL A 1166 -27.26 -6.11 -0.19
N PHE A 1167 -26.96 -6.08 1.11
CA PHE A 1167 -25.59 -6.09 1.62
C PHE A 1167 -24.78 -7.31 1.14
N SER A 1168 -25.37 -8.51 1.16
CA SER A 1168 -24.73 -9.75 0.71
C SER A 1168 -24.34 -9.70 -0.78
N GLY A 1169 -25.24 -9.19 -1.63
CA GLY A 1169 -24.96 -8.97 -3.04
C GLY A 1169 -23.87 -7.92 -3.26
N ARG A 1170 -23.88 -6.83 -2.47
CA ARG A 1170 -22.84 -5.78 -2.50
C ARG A 1170 -21.49 -6.30 -2.01
N ALA A 1171 -21.47 -7.26 -1.08
CA ALA A 1171 -20.25 -7.97 -0.68
C ALA A 1171 -19.78 -8.98 -1.75
N GLY A 1172 -20.60 -9.29 -2.75
CA GLY A 1172 -20.27 -10.28 -3.79
C GLY A 1172 -20.30 -11.73 -3.28
N VAL A 1173 -21.09 -11.97 -2.24
CA VAL A 1173 -21.41 -13.30 -1.71
C VAL A 1173 -22.33 -13.99 -2.73
N LYS A 1174 -22.02 -15.23 -3.12
CA LYS A 1174 -22.99 -16.02 -3.89
C LYS A 1174 -24.05 -16.50 -2.91
N GLN A 1175 -25.32 -16.30 -3.24
CA GLN A 1175 -26.43 -16.82 -2.43
C GLN A 1175 -26.20 -18.31 -2.14
N ALA A 1176 -25.88 -18.63 -0.89
CA ALA A 1176 -26.09 -19.97 -0.39
C ALA A 1176 -27.59 -20.09 -0.08
N PRO A 1177 -28.27 -21.17 -0.51
CA PRO A 1177 -29.55 -21.52 0.05
C PRO A 1177 -29.34 -21.82 1.55
N SER A 1178 -30.22 -21.33 2.41
CA SER A 1178 -30.43 -21.80 3.80
C SER A 1178 -29.38 -21.50 4.90
N ALA A 1179 -28.93 -20.26 5.09
CA ALA A 1179 -28.37 -19.86 6.40
C ALA A 1179 -28.62 -18.36 6.71
N VAL A 1180 -29.89 -18.01 6.86
CA VAL A 1180 -30.35 -16.83 7.63
C VAL A 1180 -30.99 -17.35 8.90
#